data_AF-A0A8J6V1S4-F1
#
_entry.id   AF-A0A8J6V1S4-F1
#
_cell.length_a   1.000
_cell.length_b   1.000
_cell.length_c   1.000
_cell.angle_alpha   90.00
_cell.angle_beta   90.00
_cell.angle_gamma   90.00
#
_symmetry.space_group_name_H-M   'P 1'
#
loop_
_entity.id
_entity.type
_entity.pdbx_description
1 polymer ?
#
loop_
_entity_poly.entity_id
_entity_poly.type
_entity_poly.pdbx_seq_one_letter_code
_entity_poly.pdbx_strand_id
1 'polypeptide(L)'
;MKSQGSKKPKILVVDDEPDNLDLLYRTFHRDYKVLRADNGPAALEILASEGDVAVIISDQRMPLMSGTEFLSLTATQYPDIIRIILTGYTDVEDLVEAINAGKVFKYVTKPWDAAELKALVQQAMDTHNVLKVRTEELCRTLRRESLLNTVTNTIRNAQYRGGGGSPLRQVLQTIVETVGHMLEVSVCILRPFQEDQMADEGFIYQRQEANGKRRLSGLLTSGLKPEAQGKSEDLGARTLEEYASASSVLIPASFSSLDSHREQQDEDTDSGLGQLVWETQDVEVINDVETDERLSAHTPEIRQRLEAMRKQDIHSSLVVPLYCQLELMAVMALHQCGEPRAWQDDEIQLVVMVADQAALALSQARAYEQVSYLARREALVNTITTAIRSSLDPQDIFAAITQQLGQALQVDGCALSLWREEDEFVQCVGLYDGTEIRVMDDAMGAESVIELQKPEFLTYNSRLFTGAASTNQNSKHEAKNSQLPQSVVPIAGNPVLQQLLSTQQPVVIDDLGQQPEMNGFDLPLRSPARALLVVPLLSDGRIIGSITLRQTHKSRRWHASEIELAQAVAAQAAIAVQQSRLYQKTRQQAERLLELDRQKTEFFQNVSHEFRTPLTLMLGPLESAVNQHQDLPYEQAAIALRNSRRLLRLVNQLLDIQRLDAGKMQASFRPCNLVEFVETIVEAFRPYCEKKGLNLLTYTSPCLPVYLDLERFDKVLYNLLSNAMKFTPVGGTITVTVESAGDHVRVQIADTGIGIRPEQIPHLFERFRQAEGSVNRSYEGSGLGLALVKELVELHGGQISIGSVYTEGSTFTVWLQTGTAHLPLDQVLEVPTEVQFNRAAVELADLEIEEEALESEELIVNAEELKESSTPNSSLLTHHSSHISSILVVDDNPDLRTYVSRILLNEGYQVWTARNGDEGFTITRNRRPDLIVTDLMMPLVSGLDMIRMIREQEELKGTPIILLTAKVDEETRIEGTSRGADAYLAKPFNDRELLSSVRNLLALKENERRVLELNSYLTESVLKRFLPPSMVQKAARGELKLDLSPEPKLITVLFSDIVGFTQLANNLRSRKVAELLNEYLEAMTKAVFDNGGTVDKFVGDAVLALFGAPEELTPNEQVRRAIASARQMHASLELLNQKWIEDGLVGTNGRNPVQFRCGIHQGTAVVGMFGGAERSDYTAVGPSVNIASRLQEAAQPNSILVSAAVADYLDEDEMTKQSPLTLKGIDETVLSFAVNPQKSPEA
;
A
#
# COMPACT_ATOMS: atom_id res chain seq x y z
N MET A 1 91.08 26.24 1.83
CA MET A 1 92.07 25.35 1.19
C MET A 1 93.34 25.25 2.05
N LYS A 2 93.39 24.22 2.89
CA LYS A 2 94.61 23.59 3.43
C LYS A 2 94.44 22.11 3.10
N SER A 3 95.41 21.50 2.42
CA SER A 3 95.36 20.09 2.02
C SER A 3 95.37 19.20 3.26
N GLN A 4 94.20 18.74 3.70
CA GLN A 4 94.14 17.55 4.54
C GLN A 4 94.78 16.41 3.75
N GLY A 5 95.75 15.74 4.37
CA GLY A 5 96.57 14.71 3.72
C GLY A 5 95.70 13.71 2.99
N SER A 6 95.81 13.69 1.66
CA SER A 6 95.07 12.77 0.79
C SER A 6 95.44 11.35 1.18
N LYS A 7 94.53 10.70 1.91
CA LYS A 7 94.58 9.26 2.17
C LYS A 7 94.45 8.60 0.80
N LYS A 8 95.45 7.82 0.39
CA LYS A 8 95.40 7.12 -0.90
C LYS A 8 94.11 6.27 -0.95
N PRO A 9 93.34 6.31 -2.05
CA PRO A 9 92.15 5.48 -2.19
C PRO A 9 92.52 4.00 -2.05
N LYS A 10 91.66 3.23 -1.38
CA LYS A 10 91.91 1.82 -1.11
C LYS A 10 91.40 0.98 -2.28
N ILE A 11 92.24 0.09 -2.78
CA ILE A 11 91.84 -0.94 -3.73
C ILE A 11 92.13 -2.30 -3.11
N LEU A 12 91.25 -3.26 -3.34
CA LEU A 12 91.43 -4.64 -2.88
C LEU A 12 91.75 -5.52 -4.08
N VAL A 13 92.85 -6.26 -3.98
CA VAL A 13 93.28 -7.22 -4.98
C VAL A 13 93.18 -8.62 -4.40
N VAL A 14 92.52 -9.52 -5.12
CA VAL A 14 92.26 -10.90 -4.72
C VAL A 14 92.72 -11.83 -5.84
N ASP A 15 93.71 -12.67 -5.57
CA ASP A 15 94.24 -13.66 -6.52
C ASP A 15 94.91 -14.76 -5.69
N ASP A 16 94.72 -16.03 -6.06
CA ASP A 16 95.26 -17.18 -5.34
C ASP A 16 96.74 -17.44 -5.66
N GLU A 17 97.24 -16.87 -6.77
CA GLU A 17 98.62 -16.97 -7.17
C GLU A 17 99.45 -15.80 -6.60
N PRO A 18 100.43 -16.06 -5.71
CA PRO A 18 101.16 -14.99 -5.02
C PRO A 18 101.97 -14.10 -5.97
N ASP A 19 102.42 -14.63 -7.11
CA ASP A 19 103.14 -13.87 -8.14
C ASP A 19 102.23 -12.81 -8.80
N ASN A 20 100.95 -13.14 -9.02
CA ASN A 20 99.95 -12.21 -9.55
C ASN A 20 99.64 -11.09 -8.55
N LEU A 21 99.45 -11.43 -7.26
CA LEU A 21 99.26 -10.44 -6.19
C LEU A 21 100.43 -9.47 -6.09
N ASP A 22 101.67 -9.96 -6.19
CA ASP A 22 102.87 -9.13 -6.16
C ASP A 22 102.97 -8.24 -7.40
N LEU A 23 102.60 -8.73 -8.58
CA LEU A 23 102.56 -7.95 -9.82
C LEU A 23 101.51 -6.83 -9.74
N LEU A 24 100.30 -7.13 -9.29
CA LEU A 24 99.22 -6.15 -9.12
C LEU A 24 99.57 -5.10 -8.06
N TYR A 25 100.18 -5.54 -6.95
CA TYR A 25 100.68 -4.59 -5.95
C TYR A 25 101.77 -3.68 -6.53
N ARG A 26 102.76 -4.21 -7.23
CA ARG A 26 103.81 -3.39 -7.86
C ARG A 26 103.22 -2.40 -8.86
N THR A 27 102.16 -2.77 -9.56
CA THR A 27 101.44 -1.92 -10.52
C THR A 27 100.73 -0.74 -9.83
N PHE A 28 100.10 -0.95 -8.66
CA PHE A 28 99.20 0.04 -8.06
C PHE A 28 99.68 0.71 -6.76
N HIS A 29 100.67 0.16 -6.04
CA HIS A 29 101.09 0.67 -4.71
C HIS A 29 101.55 2.14 -4.69
N ARG A 30 101.98 2.69 -5.84
CA ARG A 30 102.38 4.10 -5.94
C ARG A 30 101.19 5.04 -5.78
N ASP A 31 100.04 4.71 -6.37
CA ASP A 31 98.89 5.62 -6.48
C ASP A 31 97.76 5.24 -5.50
N TYR A 32 97.69 3.97 -5.06
CA TYR A 32 96.61 3.42 -4.24
C TYR A 32 97.11 2.73 -2.96
N LYS A 33 96.28 2.66 -1.92
CA LYS A 33 96.50 1.72 -0.80
C LYS A 33 95.98 0.35 -1.23
N VAL A 34 96.90 -0.52 -1.64
CA VAL A 34 96.56 -1.88 -2.14
C VAL A 34 96.43 -2.85 -0.96
N LEU A 35 95.20 -3.30 -0.71
CA LEU A 35 94.86 -4.41 0.17
C LEU A 35 94.96 -5.70 -0.64
N ARG A 36 95.43 -6.78 -0.01
CA ARG A 36 95.66 -8.07 -0.70
C ARG A 36 94.94 -9.19 0.05
N ALA A 37 94.32 -10.09 -0.70
CA ALA A 37 93.75 -11.34 -0.20
C ALA A 37 94.09 -12.48 -1.18
N ASP A 38 94.24 -13.69 -0.63
CA ASP A 38 94.60 -14.91 -1.37
C ASP A 38 93.38 -15.79 -1.70
N ASN A 39 92.20 -15.48 -1.15
CA ASN A 39 90.93 -16.14 -1.43
C ASN A 39 89.73 -15.23 -1.10
N GLY A 40 88.54 -15.61 -1.57
CA GLY A 40 87.30 -14.84 -1.39
C GLY A 40 86.89 -14.58 0.08
N PRO A 41 86.89 -15.59 0.97
CA PRO A 41 86.55 -15.39 2.38
C PRO A 41 87.48 -14.39 3.11
N ALA A 42 88.79 -14.48 2.90
CA ALA A 42 89.75 -13.51 3.45
C ALA A 42 89.49 -12.09 2.93
N ALA A 43 89.10 -11.97 1.65
CA ALA A 43 88.73 -10.68 1.06
C ALA A 43 87.47 -10.07 1.71
N LEU A 44 86.46 -10.88 2.06
CA LEU A 44 85.25 -10.40 2.77
C LEU A 44 85.56 -9.91 4.19
N GLU A 45 86.44 -10.59 4.94
CA GLU A 45 86.89 -10.13 6.26
C GLU A 45 87.63 -8.79 6.18
N ILE A 46 88.44 -8.59 5.13
CA ILE A 46 89.12 -7.30 4.88
C ILE A 46 88.10 -6.20 4.55
N LEU A 47 87.07 -6.49 3.75
CA LEU A 47 86.01 -5.52 3.44
C LEU A 47 85.22 -5.11 4.69
N ALA A 48 84.88 -6.07 5.54
CA ALA A 48 84.16 -5.81 6.79
C ALA A 48 84.97 -4.96 7.79
N SER A 49 86.30 -5.04 7.76
CA SER A 49 87.19 -4.32 8.69
C SER A 49 87.71 -2.97 8.17
N GLU A 50 87.94 -2.81 6.87
CA GLU A 50 88.59 -1.60 6.30
C GLU A 50 87.61 -0.56 5.71
N GLY A 51 86.30 -0.84 5.62
CA GLY A 51 85.17 0.12 5.62
C GLY A 51 85.07 1.22 4.54
N ASP A 52 85.98 1.32 3.57
CA ASP A 52 85.96 2.33 2.47
C ASP A 52 86.92 1.87 1.35
N VAL A 53 86.55 0.79 0.64
CA VAL A 53 87.30 0.25 -0.50
C VAL A 53 86.60 0.66 -1.78
N ALA A 54 87.32 1.32 -2.69
CA ALA A 54 86.70 1.92 -3.88
C ALA A 54 86.64 0.96 -5.08
N VAL A 55 87.68 0.12 -5.24
CA VAL A 55 87.77 -0.84 -6.36
C VAL A 55 88.23 -2.20 -5.86
N ILE A 56 87.58 -3.27 -6.32
CA ILE A 56 87.98 -4.66 -6.13
C ILE A 56 88.47 -5.21 -7.47
N ILE A 57 89.63 -5.86 -7.47
CA ILE A 57 90.19 -6.60 -8.59
C ILE A 57 90.32 -8.05 -8.13
N SER A 58 89.57 -8.97 -8.74
CA SER A 58 89.53 -10.38 -8.33
C SER A 58 89.87 -11.29 -9.49
N ASP A 59 90.66 -12.33 -9.26
CA ASP A 59 90.75 -13.45 -10.20
C ASP A 59 89.42 -14.21 -10.28
N GLN A 60 89.12 -14.78 -11.44
CA GLN A 60 87.88 -15.54 -11.67
C GLN A 60 87.88 -16.89 -10.93
N ARG A 61 89.02 -17.59 -10.89
CA ARG A 61 89.11 -18.97 -10.38
C ARG A 61 90.06 -19.05 -9.19
N MET A 62 89.50 -18.78 -8.01
CA MET A 62 90.20 -18.88 -6.73
C MET A 62 89.67 -20.07 -5.92
N PRO A 63 90.49 -20.68 -5.03
CA PRO A 63 90.06 -21.73 -4.13
C PRO A 63 89.11 -21.20 -3.05
N LEU A 64 88.32 -22.11 -2.46
CA LEU A 64 87.28 -21.87 -1.42
C LEU A 64 86.03 -21.11 -1.89
N MET A 65 86.18 -20.07 -2.69
CA MET A 65 85.08 -19.27 -3.24
C MET A 65 85.52 -18.73 -4.61
N SER A 66 84.67 -18.88 -5.62
CA SER A 66 84.99 -18.36 -6.95
C SER A 66 84.95 -16.83 -6.96
N GLY A 67 85.71 -16.19 -7.86
CA GLY A 67 85.73 -14.73 -7.96
C GLY A 67 84.38 -14.14 -8.35
N THR A 68 83.60 -14.85 -9.17
CA THR A 68 82.24 -14.43 -9.54
C THR A 68 81.28 -14.49 -8.36
N GLU A 69 81.36 -15.54 -7.54
CA GLU A 69 80.57 -15.69 -6.31
C GLU A 69 80.92 -14.62 -5.27
N PHE A 70 82.21 -14.35 -5.06
CA PHE A 70 82.69 -13.27 -4.19
C PHE A 70 82.16 -11.90 -4.65
N LEU A 71 82.27 -11.59 -5.94
CA LEU A 71 81.81 -10.33 -6.48
C LEU A 71 80.28 -10.18 -6.44
N SER A 72 79.52 -11.27 -6.60
CA SER A 72 78.06 -11.25 -6.43
C SER A 72 77.63 -10.97 -4.99
N LEU A 73 78.30 -11.57 -4.00
CA LEU A 73 78.05 -11.27 -2.58
C LEU A 73 78.37 -9.80 -2.26
N THR A 74 79.50 -9.28 -2.75
CA THR A 74 79.84 -7.86 -2.55
C THR A 74 78.94 -6.91 -3.33
N ALA A 75 78.35 -7.32 -4.46
CA ALA A 75 77.37 -6.54 -5.23
C ALA A 75 76.08 -6.26 -4.46
N THR A 76 75.74 -7.14 -3.53
CA THR A 76 74.57 -6.99 -2.67
C THR A 76 74.91 -6.18 -1.42
N GLN A 77 76.05 -6.46 -0.78
CA GLN A 77 76.39 -5.87 0.51
C GLN A 77 77.09 -4.50 0.42
N TYR A 78 77.81 -4.22 -0.67
CA TYR A 78 78.60 -3.01 -0.84
C TYR A 78 78.39 -2.40 -2.24
N PRO A 79 77.17 -1.94 -2.58
CA PRO A 79 76.77 -1.63 -3.96
C PRO A 79 77.63 -0.56 -4.65
N ASP A 80 78.18 0.39 -3.91
CA ASP A 80 78.97 1.49 -4.46
C ASP A 80 80.40 1.08 -4.88
N ILE A 81 80.90 -0.08 -4.43
CA ILE A 81 82.25 -0.56 -4.78
C ILE A 81 82.30 -1.04 -6.23
N ILE A 82 83.31 -0.59 -6.98
CA ILE A 82 83.49 -0.99 -8.38
C ILE A 82 84.29 -2.29 -8.47
N ARG A 83 83.85 -3.23 -9.32
CA ARG A 83 84.35 -4.61 -9.36
C ARG A 83 84.98 -4.94 -10.71
N ILE A 84 86.21 -5.44 -10.72
CA ILE A 84 86.95 -5.85 -11.92
C ILE A 84 87.34 -7.33 -11.79
N ILE A 85 87.11 -8.11 -12.84
CA ILE A 85 87.52 -9.53 -12.91
C ILE A 85 88.76 -9.71 -13.77
N LEU A 86 89.72 -10.51 -13.31
CA LEU A 86 90.83 -11.05 -14.12
C LEU A 86 90.48 -12.47 -14.57
N THR A 87 90.59 -12.78 -15.86
CA THR A 87 90.21 -14.10 -16.41
C THR A 87 91.25 -14.67 -17.38
N GLY A 88 91.45 -15.99 -17.36
CA GLY A 88 92.41 -16.71 -18.22
C GLY A 88 91.82 -17.38 -19.48
N TYR A 89 90.50 -17.34 -19.71
CA TYR A 89 89.85 -18.03 -20.85
C TYR A 89 88.76 -17.16 -21.51
N THR A 90 88.69 -17.22 -22.85
CA THR A 90 87.75 -16.47 -23.70
C THR A 90 86.41 -17.21 -23.90
N ASP A 91 85.81 -17.76 -22.83
CA ASP A 91 84.45 -18.32 -22.94
C ASP A 91 83.43 -17.20 -22.74
N VAL A 92 82.68 -16.90 -23.81
CA VAL A 92 81.76 -15.76 -23.86
C VAL A 92 80.54 -15.98 -22.96
N GLU A 93 80.12 -17.23 -22.73
CA GLU A 93 78.96 -17.56 -21.89
C GLU A 93 79.23 -17.33 -20.40
N ASP A 94 80.34 -17.84 -19.85
CA ASP A 94 80.76 -17.61 -18.46
C ASP A 94 80.95 -16.11 -18.14
N LEU A 95 81.42 -15.36 -19.14
CA LEU A 95 81.64 -13.93 -19.03
C LEU A 95 80.33 -13.13 -18.97
N VAL A 96 79.35 -13.51 -19.80
CA VAL A 96 78.01 -12.89 -19.80
C VAL A 96 77.27 -13.20 -18.50
N GLU A 97 77.41 -14.42 -17.98
CA GLU A 97 76.84 -14.81 -16.68
C GLU A 97 77.49 -14.04 -15.52
N ALA A 98 78.81 -13.86 -15.53
CA ALA A 98 79.51 -13.05 -14.53
C ALA A 98 79.12 -11.54 -14.56
N ILE A 99 78.91 -10.97 -15.76
CA ILE A 99 78.45 -9.59 -15.91
C ILE A 99 77.03 -9.42 -15.39
N ASN A 100 76.13 -10.36 -15.71
CA ASN A 100 74.72 -10.30 -15.33
C ASN A 100 74.49 -10.62 -13.85
N ALA A 101 75.24 -11.56 -13.26
CA ALA A 101 75.07 -11.98 -11.87
C ALA A 101 75.90 -11.17 -10.85
N GLY A 102 77.09 -10.68 -11.22
CA GLY A 102 78.05 -10.06 -10.29
C GLY A 102 78.17 -8.53 -10.37
N LYS A 103 77.39 -7.85 -11.23
CA LYS A 103 77.50 -6.39 -11.52
C LYS A 103 78.95 -5.94 -11.70
N VAL A 104 79.68 -6.68 -12.52
CA VAL A 104 81.11 -6.45 -12.77
C VAL A 104 81.25 -5.26 -13.72
N PHE A 105 82.14 -4.32 -13.40
CA PHE A 105 82.36 -3.11 -14.16
C PHE A 105 83.09 -3.37 -15.48
N LYS A 106 84.13 -4.21 -15.43
CA LYS A 106 84.85 -4.70 -16.61
C LYS A 106 85.68 -5.93 -16.26
N TYR A 107 86.05 -6.70 -17.27
CA TYR A 107 87.00 -7.82 -17.12
C TYR A 107 88.29 -7.52 -17.89
N VAL A 108 89.37 -8.19 -17.48
CA VAL A 108 90.69 -8.12 -18.14
C VAL A 108 91.23 -9.53 -18.31
N THR A 109 91.73 -9.85 -19.50
CA THR A 109 92.27 -11.18 -19.83
C THR A 109 93.73 -11.32 -19.40
N LYS A 110 94.11 -12.48 -18.86
CA LYS A 110 95.50 -12.84 -18.52
C LYS A 110 96.22 -13.43 -19.76
N PRO A 111 97.49 -13.05 -20.06
CA PRO A 111 98.30 -12.02 -19.40
C PRO A 111 97.82 -10.60 -19.76
N TRP A 112 97.78 -9.70 -18.77
CA TRP A 112 97.26 -8.33 -18.94
C TRP A 112 98.37 -7.31 -19.23
N ASP A 113 98.01 -6.26 -19.97
CA ASP A 113 98.87 -5.07 -20.11
C ASP A 113 98.73 -4.15 -18.88
N ALA A 114 99.86 -3.79 -18.27
CA ALA A 114 99.86 -3.00 -17.04
C ALA A 114 99.38 -1.54 -17.25
N ALA A 115 99.57 -0.96 -18.44
CA ALA A 115 99.10 0.39 -18.73
C ALA A 115 97.57 0.40 -18.96
N GLU A 116 97.05 -0.61 -19.66
CA GLU A 116 95.61 -0.79 -19.89
C GLU A 116 94.85 -1.05 -18.58
N LEU A 117 95.35 -1.96 -17.73
CA LEU A 117 94.74 -2.23 -16.42
C LEU A 117 94.78 -0.99 -15.52
N LYS A 118 95.85 -0.18 -15.60
CA LYS A 118 95.94 1.07 -14.83
C LYS A 118 94.92 2.11 -15.30
N ALA A 119 94.73 2.28 -16.61
CA ALA A 119 93.71 3.16 -17.16
C ALA A 119 92.30 2.70 -16.74
N LEU A 120 92.06 1.39 -16.72
CA LEU A 120 90.78 0.83 -16.30
C LEU A 120 90.48 1.09 -14.81
N VAL A 121 91.45 0.87 -13.92
CA VAL A 121 91.27 1.14 -12.49
C VAL A 121 91.04 2.63 -12.22
N GLN A 122 91.68 3.52 -12.99
CA GLN A 122 91.42 4.95 -12.91
C GLN A 122 89.97 5.28 -13.31
N GLN A 123 89.48 4.71 -14.41
CA GLN A 123 88.10 4.88 -14.87
C GLN A 123 87.08 4.33 -13.85
N ALA A 124 87.40 3.20 -13.22
CA ALA A 124 86.62 2.63 -12.14
C ALA A 124 86.55 3.58 -10.93
N MET A 125 87.66 4.22 -10.57
CA MET A 125 87.71 5.18 -9.45
C MET A 125 86.83 6.41 -9.68
N ASP A 126 86.86 6.98 -10.89
CA ASP A 126 86.02 8.13 -11.24
C ASP A 126 84.54 7.76 -11.18
N THR A 127 84.20 6.55 -11.61
CA THR A 127 82.83 6.02 -11.55
C THR A 127 82.36 5.83 -10.10
N HIS A 128 83.22 5.29 -9.22
CA HIS A 128 82.93 5.13 -7.79
C HIS A 128 82.58 6.48 -7.13
N ASN A 129 83.37 7.52 -7.41
CA ASN A 129 83.14 8.85 -6.84
C ASN A 129 81.81 9.47 -7.28
N VAL A 130 81.43 9.28 -8.55
CA VAL A 130 80.13 9.76 -9.07
C VAL A 130 78.97 9.00 -8.44
N LEU A 131 79.08 7.67 -8.30
CA LEU A 131 78.04 6.86 -7.66
C LEU A 131 77.84 7.25 -6.19
N LYS A 132 78.93 7.42 -5.44
CA LYS A 132 78.87 7.81 -4.02
C LYS A 132 78.12 9.14 -3.80
N VAL A 133 78.45 10.18 -4.56
CA VAL A 133 77.77 11.48 -4.48
C VAL A 133 76.29 11.36 -4.85
N ARG A 134 75.97 10.59 -5.89
CA ARG A 134 74.59 10.41 -6.35
C ARG A 134 73.75 9.61 -5.35
N THR A 135 74.32 8.58 -4.70
CA THR A 135 73.66 7.79 -3.65
C THR A 135 73.35 8.68 -2.43
N GLU A 136 74.25 9.58 -2.05
CA GLU A 136 74.03 10.54 -0.96
C GLU A 136 72.91 11.56 -1.28
N GLU A 137 72.87 12.11 -2.49
CA GLU A 137 71.78 12.99 -2.96
C GLU A 137 70.43 12.26 -3.02
N LEU A 138 70.43 11.01 -3.48
CA LEU A 138 69.22 10.19 -3.57
C LEU A 138 68.65 9.88 -2.17
N CYS A 139 69.50 9.54 -1.21
CA CYS A 139 69.10 9.32 0.19
C CYS A 139 68.49 10.57 0.83
N ARG A 140 69.03 11.76 0.55
CA ARG A 140 68.43 13.03 1.01
C ARG A 140 67.06 13.27 0.38
N THR A 141 66.93 13.01 -0.92
CA THR A 141 65.67 13.16 -1.65
C THR A 141 64.60 12.17 -1.16
N LEU A 142 64.99 10.91 -0.93
CA LEU A 142 64.12 9.87 -0.38
C LEU A 142 63.64 10.18 1.04
N ARG A 143 64.51 10.74 1.90
CA ARG A 143 64.09 11.23 3.23
C ARG A 143 63.02 12.33 3.11
N ARG A 144 63.20 13.28 2.20
CA ARG A 144 62.24 14.36 1.93
C ARG A 144 60.89 13.83 1.42
N GLU A 145 60.89 12.89 0.47
CA GLU A 145 59.66 12.26 -0.03
C GLU A 145 58.96 11.39 1.01
N SER A 146 59.71 10.60 1.79
CA SER A 146 59.15 9.79 2.87
C SER A 146 58.44 10.66 3.91
N LEU A 147 58.99 11.83 4.22
CA LEU A 147 58.42 12.80 5.16
C LEU A 147 57.04 13.30 4.70
N LEU A 148 56.99 13.78 3.46
CA LEU A 148 55.76 14.27 2.86
C LEU A 148 54.70 13.16 2.78
N ASN A 149 55.11 11.94 2.41
CA ASN A 149 54.20 10.80 2.33
C ASN A 149 53.65 10.38 3.69
N THR A 150 54.49 10.33 4.74
CA THR A 150 54.02 10.01 6.09
C THR A 150 53.05 11.06 6.60
N VAL A 151 53.39 12.35 6.54
CA VAL A 151 52.50 13.43 7.00
C VAL A 151 51.18 13.41 6.22
N THR A 152 51.23 13.30 4.89
CA THR A 152 50.04 13.25 4.04
C THR A 152 49.17 12.03 4.33
N ASN A 153 49.76 10.84 4.51
CA ASN A 153 49.01 9.63 4.85
C ASN A 153 48.40 9.68 6.25
N THR A 154 49.11 10.24 7.22
CA THR A 154 48.62 10.32 8.60
C THR A 154 47.45 11.31 8.70
N ILE A 155 47.55 12.45 8.01
CA ILE A 155 46.45 13.41 7.86
C ILE A 155 45.25 12.77 7.14
N ARG A 156 45.49 12.04 6.05
CA ARG A 156 44.44 11.35 5.30
C ARG A 156 43.74 10.30 6.15
N ASN A 157 44.48 9.55 6.96
CA ASN A 157 43.91 8.51 7.82
C ASN A 157 43.16 9.07 9.04
N ALA A 158 43.56 10.22 9.57
CA ALA A 158 42.86 10.90 10.67
C ALA A 158 41.43 11.34 10.27
N GLN A 159 41.19 11.59 8.97
CA GLN A 159 39.85 11.91 8.45
C GLN A 159 38.86 10.72 8.47
N TYR A 160 39.33 9.47 8.67
CA TYR A 160 38.49 8.25 8.56
C TYR A 160 38.27 7.48 9.88
N ARG A 161 38.86 7.90 11.02
CA ARG A 161 38.60 7.24 12.31
C ARG A 161 37.32 7.79 12.95
N GLY A 162 36.20 7.09 12.74
CA GLY A 162 34.87 7.43 13.26
C GLY A 162 34.67 7.24 14.76
N GLY A 163 35.45 7.92 15.60
CA GLY A 163 35.30 7.87 17.07
C GLY A 163 35.07 9.25 17.68
N GLY A 164 33.80 9.62 17.91
CA GLY A 164 33.26 10.55 18.93
C GLY A 164 33.82 11.97 19.15
N GLY A 165 35.03 12.31 18.74
CA GLY A 165 35.67 13.63 18.91
C GLY A 165 35.68 14.46 17.63
N SER A 166 35.97 15.77 17.72
CA SER A 166 36.08 16.63 16.53
C SER A 166 37.25 16.18 15.64
N PRO A 167 37.01 15.89 14.35
CA PRO A 167 38.06 15.50 13.40
C PRO A 167 39.23 16.48 13.35
N LEU A 168 38.94 17.78 13.49
CA LEU A 168 39.95 18.84 13.49
C LEU A 168 40.97 18.69 14.64
N ARG A 169 40.50 18.33 15.84
CA ARG A 169 41.36 18.19 17.03
C ARG A 169 42.30 17.00 16.93
N GLN A 170 41.81 15.88 16.37
CA GLN A 170 42.64 14.70 16.13
C GLN A 170 43.73 14.96 15.08
N VAL A 171 43.38 15.68 14.01
CA VAL A 171 44.34 16.08 12.96
C VAL A 171 45.43 16.98 13.56
N LEU A 172 45.06 18.01 14.32
CA LEU A 172 46.00 18.94 14.96
C LEU A 172 46.99 18.23 15.89
N GLN A 173 46.50 17.35 16.76
CA GLN A 173 47.34 16.58 17.67
C GLN A 173 48.33 15.67 16.91
N THR A 174 47.83 14.96 15.90
CA THR A 174 48.61 14.01 15.10
C THR A 174 49.75 14.73 14.34
N ILE A 175 49.49 15.94 13.83
CA ILE A 175 50.49 16.77 13.16
C ILE A 175 51.62 17.10 14.13
N VAL A 176 51.29 17.58 15.33
CA VAL A 176 52.29 17.97 16.34
C VAL A 176 53.15 16.79 16.79
N GLU A 177 52.54 15.61 16.98
CA GLU A 177 53.26 14.39 17.35
C GLU A 177 54.19 13.90 16.24
N THR A 178 53.70 13.87 15.00
CA THR A 178 54.48 13.38 13.85
C THR A 178 55.69 14.27 13.61
N VAL A 179 55.47 15.59 13.59
CA VAL A 179 56.53 16.58 13.37
C VAL A 179 57.54 16.58 14.51
N GLY A 180 57.05 16.55 15.75
CA GLY A 180 57.91 16.55 16.94
C GLY A 180 58.81 15.31 17.03
N HIS A 181 58.26 14.12 16.82
CA HIS A 181 59.01 12.87 16.86
C HIS A 181 60.07 12.79 15.75
N MET A 182 59.70 13.18 14.54
CA MET A 182 60.52 12.98 13.36
C MET A 182 61.70 13.95 13.25
N LEU A 183 61.55 15.18 13.75
CA LEU A 183 62.63 16.18 13.82
C LEU A 183 63.47 16.03 15.10
N GLU A 184 63.14 15.05 15.94
CA GLU A 184 63.83 14.74 17.19
C GLU A 184 63.93 15.92 18.18
N VAL A 185 62.99 16.87 18.09
CA VAL A 185 62.97 18.08 18.94
C VAL A 185 62.50 17.77 20.35
N SER A 186 62.92 18.58 21.32
CA SER A 186 62.52 18.39 22.72
C SER A 186 61.04 18.67 22.95
N VAL A 187 60.51 19.74 22.32
CA VAL A 187 59.11 20.17 22.43
C VAL A 187 58.63 20.68 21.08
N CYS A 188 57.40 20.37 20.69
CA CYS A 188 56.70 20.99 19.56
C CYS A 188 55.33 21.48 20.03
N ILE A 189 54.96 22.71 19.70
CA ILE A 189 53.71 23.34 20.09
C ILE A 189 53.01 23.85 18.84
N LEU A 190 51.71 23.63 18.71
CA LEU A 190 50.90 24.22 17.64
C LEU A 190 49.66 24.86 18.25
N ARG A 191 49.41 26.11 17.87
CA ARG A 191 48.26 26.87 18.34
C ARG A 191 47.45 27.38 17.13
N PRO A 192 46.16 27.02 17.01
CA PRO A 192 45.32 27.44 15.89
C PRO A 192 44.92 28.91 16.03
N PHE A 193 44.62 29.53 14.90
CA PHE A 193 44.15 30.90 14.79
C PHE A 193 42.67 30.91 14.40
N GLN A 194 41.82 31.56 15.19
CA GLN A 194 40.36 31.61 15.01
C GLN A 194 39.85 33.03 15.34
N GLU A 195 38.94 33.56 14.52
CA GLU A 195 38.31 34.88 14.74
C GLU A 195 39.32 36.04 14.98
N ASP A 196 40.37 36.11 14.16
CA ASP A 196 41.44 37.13 14.26
C ASP A 196 42.26 37.08 15.57
N GLN A 197 42.20 35.97 16.33
CA GLN A 197 43.00 35.77 17.54
C GLN A 197 43.56 34.34 17.63
N MET A 198 44.66 34.16 18.37
CA MET A 198 45.20 32.84 18.67
C MET A 198 44.30 32.13 19.67
N ALA A 199 43.75 30.97 19.29
CA ALA A 199 42.81 30.21 20.12
C ALA A 199 43.42 29.83 21.48
N ASP A 200 42.60 29.76 22.53
CA ASP A 200 43.06 29.42 23.88
C ASP A 200 43.49 27.96 24.06
N GLU A 201 43.16 27.10 23.10
CA GLU A 201 43.56 25.70 23.09
C GLU A 201 44.80 25.50 22.21
N GLY A 202 45.83 24.84 22.72
CA GLY A 202 47.04 24.51 21.97
C GLY A 202 47.45 23.04 22.14
N PHE A 203 48.18 22.53 21.16
CA PHE A 203 48.56 21.13 21.02
C PHE A 203 50.06 21.00 21.24
N ILE A 204 50.49 20.01 22.03
CA ILE A 204 51.89 19.90 22.48
C ILE A 204 52.40 18.47 22.28
N TYR A 205 53.62 18.36 21.76
CA TYR A 205 54.47 17.17 21.79
C TYR A 205 55.68 17.44 22.67
N GLN A 206 56.09 16.44 23.46
CA GLN A 206 57.32 16.48 24.25
C GLN A 206 58.05 15.14 24.17
N ARG A 207 59.36 15.19 23.93
CA ARG A 207 60.23 14.00 23.86
C ARG A 207 60.38 13.37 25.25
N GLN A 208 60.24 12.04 25.34
CA GLN A 208 60.49 11.30 26.58
C GLN A 208 62.00 11.09 26.79
N GLU A 209 62.58 11.70 27.82
CA GLU A 209 63.94 11.35 28.26
C GLU A 209 63.94 10.06 29.09
N ALA A 210 64.93 9.20 28.88
CA ALA A 210 65.11 7.91 29.58
C ALA A 210 65.31 8.03 31.11
N ASN A 211 65.30 9.24 31.67
CA ASN A 211 65.63 9.54 33.06
C ASN A 211 64.51 10.32 33.79
N GLY A 212 63.26 9.86 33.68
CA GLY A 212 62.19 10.01 34.69
C GLY A 212 61.73 11.41 35.15
N LYS A 213 62.37 12.52 34.77
CA LYS A 213 61.96 13.87 35.15
C LYS A 213 61.10 14.50 34.05
N ARG A 214 59.77 14.33 34.15
CA ARG A 214 58.84 15.19 33.39
C ARG A 214 58.99 16.63 33.90
N ARG A 215 59.56 17.52 33.08
CA ARG A 215 59.79 18.93 33.47
C ARG A 215 58.53 19.82 33.35
N LEU A 216 57.49 19.38 32.64
CA LEU A 216 56.29 20.20 32.34
C LEU A 216 54.97 19.71 32.95
N SER A 217 54.88 18.46 33.42
CA SER A 217 53.58 17.83 33.76
C SER A 217 53.17 17.92 35.24
N GLY A 218 53.75 18.84 36.01
CA GLY A 218 53.58 18.87 37.48
C GLY A 218 52.23 19.35 38.00
N LEU A 219 51.33 19.86 37.16
CA LEU A 219 50.21 20.71 37.62
C LEU A 219 48.80 20.34 37.13
N LEU A 220 48.60 19.23 36.41
CA LEU A 220 47.29 18.94 35.76
C LEU A 220 46.68 17.57 36.10
N THR A 221 46.95 17.03 37.29
CA THR A 221 46.32 15.75 37.71
C THR A 221 45.32 15.93 38.85
N SER A 222 44.03 15.98 38.50
CA SER A 222 42.98 15.43 39.37
C SER A 222 41.93 14.67 38.56
N GLY A 223 41.91 13.34 38.75
CA GLY A 223 40.77 12.49 38.44
C GLY A 223 40.84 11.74 37.11
N LEU A 224 41.39 10.52 37.14
CA LEU A 224 40.69 9.26 36.77
C LEU A 224 41.74 8.15 36.51
N LYS A 225 41.67 7.09 37.32
CA LYS A 225 42.36 5.81 37.08
C LYS A 225 41.60 5.01 36.03
N PRO A 226 42.28 4.24 35.16
CA PRO A 226 41.71 3.04 34.58
C PRO A 226 42.40 1.79 35.15
N GLU A 227 41.58 0.88 35.67
CA GLU A 227 41.94 -0.52 35.91
C GLU A 227 41.73 -1.31 34.61
N ALA A 228 42.70 -2.16 34.24
CA ALA A 228 42.47 -3.47 33.63
C ALA A 228 43.78 -4.29 33.52
N GLN A 229 43.91 -5.32 34.36
CA GLN A 229 44.65 -6.57 34.08
C GLN A 229 43.78 -7.41 33.11
N GLY A 230 44.22 -8.30 32.22
CA GLY A 230 45.49 -8.96 31.89
C GLY A 230 45.16 -10.30 31.17
N LYS A 231 46.13 -10.82 30.38
CA LYS A 231 46.27 -12.13 29.68
C LYS A 231 46.23 -12.01 28.12
N SER A 232 47.36 -12.11 27.39
CA SER A 232 48.24 -13.27 27.05
C SER A 232 47.52 -14.29 26.15
N GLU A 233 48.00 -14.79 25.01
CA GLU A 233 49.26 -14.79 24.25
C GLU A 233 48.92 -15.38 22.85
N ASP A 234 49.49 -14.89 21.74
CA ASP A 234 50.09 -15.78 20.71
C ASP A 234 50.98 -15.00 19.72
N LEU A 235 52.07 -15.63 19.28
CA LEU A 235 53.20 -15.04 18.55
C LEU A 235 53.07 -15.17 17.01
N GLY A 236 53.54 -14.14 16.28
CA GLY A 236 54.20 -14.36 14.98
C GLY A 236 53.90 -13.35 13.86
N ALA A 237 54.69 -12.27 13.78
CA ALA A 237 55.14 -11.53 12.57
C ALA A 237 55.35 -10.04 12.94
N ARG A 238 56.60 -9.65 13.21
CA ARG A 238 56.94 -8.26 13.57
C ARG A 238 57.09 -7.40 12.31
N THR A 239 56.09 -6.57 12.05
CA THR A 239 56.10 -5.42 11.14
C THR A 239 56.26 -4.11 11.92
N LEU A 240 56.62 -3.03 11.22
CA LEU A 240 57.03 -1.68 11.64
C LEU A 240 56.09 -0.89 12.61
N GLU A 241 55.16 -1.53 13.31
CA GLU A 241 54.25 -0.93 14.29
C GLU A 241 54.80 -0.92 15.74
N GLU A 242 55.90 -1.62 16.02
CA GLU A 242 56.48 -1.73 17.38
C GLU A 242 57.28 -0.50 17.87
N TYR A 243 57.40 0.59 17.10
CA TYR A 243 57.95 1.87 17.60
C TYR A 243 56.90 2.82 18.21
N ALA A 244 55.60 2.51 18.11
CA ALA A 244 54.52 3.41 18.55
C ALA A 244 54.06 3.19 20.01
N SER A 245 54.78 2.41 20.82
CA SER A 245 54.38 2.03 22.19
C SER A 245 55.32 2.57 23.29
N ALA A 246 55.80 3.81 23.13
CA ALA A 246 56.26 4.62 24.26
C ALA A 246 55.16 5.63 24.61
N SER A 247 54.39 5.34 25.67
CA SER A 247 53.22 6.12 26.10
C SER A 247 53.55 7.59 26.41
N SER A 248 53.35 8.51 25.46
CA SER A 248 53.21 9.94 25.72
C SER A 248 51.89 10.18 26.48
N VAL A 249 51.91 11.05 27.49
CA VAL A 249 50.72 11.40 28.27
C VAL A 249 49.98 12.54 27.58
N LEU A 250 48.70 12.29 27.29
CA LEU A 250 47.74 13.22 26.70
C LEU A 250 47.40 14.35 27.68
N ILE A 251 47.72 15.60 27.34
CA ILE A 251 47.23 16.79 28.05
C ILE A 251 46.92 17.88 27.01
N PRO A 252 45.64 18.20 26.75
CA PRO A 252 45.26 19.49 26.18
C PRO A 252 45.57 20.57 27.22
N ALA A 253 46.42 21.54 26.89
CA ALA A 253 46.66 22.69 27.76
C ALA A 253 45.68 23.81 27.38
N SER A 254 44.90 24.31 28.34
CA SER A 254 44.15 25.55 28.22
C SER A 254 45.07 26.72 28.57
N PHE A 255 45.20 27.71 27.69
CA PHE A 255 46.24 28.74 27.77
C PHE A 255 45.77 30.11 28.30
N SER A 256 44.53 30.27 28.80
CA SER A 256 44.04 31.58 29.27
C SER A 256 43.59 31.61 30.75
N SER A 257 43.98 32.70 31.42
CA SER A 257 43.29 33.30 32.57
C SER A 257 43.00 34.77 32.25
N LEU A 258 41.72 35.17 32.29
CA LEU A 258 41.25 36.56 32.38
C LEU A 258 39.74 36.55 32.64
N ASP A 259 39.36 36.43 33.91
CA ASP A 259 38.04 36.87 34.37
C ASP A 259 38.25 37.71 35.64
N SER A 260 38.08 39.02 35.49
CA SER A 260 38.11 39.98 36.57
C SER A 260 36.83 39.85 37.38
N HIS A 261 36.83 39.09 38.48
CA HIS A 261 36.07 39.33 39.73
C HIS A 261 36.18 38.13 40.69
N ARG A 262 37.18 38.15 41.59
CA ARG A 262 37.02 37.94 43.05
C ARG A 262 38.39 37.86 43.74
N GLU A 263 38.43 38.50 44.90
CA GLU A 263 39.59 38.69 45.76
C GLU A 263 39.99 37.41 46.53
N GLN A 264 41.30 37.34 46.79
CA GLN A 264 42.00 36.74 47.94
C GLN A 264 42.29 35.21 47.96
N GLN A 265 43.61 34.95 48.00
CA GLN A 265 44.33 33.75 48.46
C GLN A 265 44.40 32.55 47.50
N ASP A 266 45.28 32.64 46.50
CA ASP A 266 46.42 31.72 46.32
C ASP A 266 47.31 32.26 45.18
N GLU A 267 48.49 32.76 45.54
CA GLU A 267 49.55 33.14 44.58
C GLU A 267 50.33 31.88 44.16
N ASP A 268 50.81 31.90 42.90
CA ASP A 268 51.66 30.92 42.22
C ASP A 268 50.98 29.71 41.57
N THR A 269 50.51 29.86 40.32
CA THR A 269 50.79 28.93 39.20
C THR A 269 50.27 29.47 37.86
N ASP A 270 51.00 30.41 37.25
CA ASP A 270 50.76 30.83 35.87
C ASP A 270 51.67 30.00 34.93
N SER A 271 51.08 29.12 34.11
CA SER A 271 51.85 28.29 33.17
C SER A 271 52.12 29.09 31.90
N GLY A 272 53.23 29.82 31.88
CA GLY A 272 53.67 30.71 30.78
C GLY A 272 53.92 30.05 29.40
N LEU A 273 53.31 28.90 29.12
CA LEU A 273 53.40 28.17 27.86
C LEU A 273 52.74 28.93 26.69
N GLY A 274 51.72 29.75 26.97
CA GLY A 274 51.04 30.55 25.95
C GLY A 274 51.92 31.64 25.34
N GLN A 275 53.03 31.97 26.02
CA GLN A 275 54.06 32.93 25.57
C GLN A 275 55.11 32.29 24.65
N LEU A 276 55.15 30.94 24.55
CA LEU A 276 56.14 30.23 23.72
C LEU A 276 55.75 30.18 22.23
N VAL A 277 54.49 30.47 21.91
CA VAL A 277 53.97 30.57 20.53
C VAL A 277 53.20 31.89 20.40
N TRP A 278 53.60 32.70 19.43
CA TRP A 278 52.99 34.00 19.16
C TRP A 278 52.58 34.11 17.69
N GLU A 279 51.70 35.07 17.41
CA GLU A 279 51.36 35.44 16.04
C GLU A 279 52.60 36.01 15.35
N THR A 280 52.99 35.39 14.23
CA THR A 280 54.08 35.84 13.38
C THR A 280 53.73 35.62 11.91
N GLN A 281 54.26 36.49 11.04
CA GLN A 281 54.03 36.42 9.60
C GLN A 281 55.18 35.74 8.85
N ASP A 282 56.36 35.65 9.46
CA ASP A 282 57.57 35.10 8.86
C ASP A 282 58.09 33.90 9.67
N VAL A 283 58.91 33.06 9.03
CA VAL A 283 59.61 31.97 9.72
C VAL A 283 60.71 32.56 10.60
N GLU A 284 60.62 32.33 11.91
CA GLU A 284 61.60 32.82 12.88
C GLU A 284 62.52 31.70 13.36
N VAL A 285 63.80 31.78 12.99
CA VAL A 285 64.84 30.83 13.38
C VAL A 285 65.69 31.41 14.50
N ILE A 286 65.67 30.79 15.68
CA ILE A 286 66.50 31.16 16.84
C ILE A 286 67.44 29.98 17.10
N ASN A 287 68.70 30.11 16.67
CA ASN A 287 69.72 29.06 16.85
C ASN A 287 70.26 29.00 18.28
N ASP A 288 70.25 30.14 18.98
CA ASP A 288 70.63 30.24 20.37
C ASP A 288 69.95 31.46 21.01
N VAL A 289 69.12 31.19 22.02
CA VAL A 289 68.34 32.18 22.77
C VAL A 289 69.23 33.19 23.51
N GLU A 290 70.44 32.80 23.91
CA GLU A 290 71.37 33.69 24.64
C GLU A 290 72.10 34.69 23.73
N THR A 291 72.25 34.38 22.45
CA THR A 291 73.06 35.16 21.50
C THR A 291 72.25 35.87 20.41
N ASP A 292 70.94 35.61 20.28
CA ASP A 292 70.08 36.24 19.28
C ASP A 292 69.75 37.71 19.63
N GLU A 293 70.20 38.64 18.77
CA GLU A 293 69.98 40.08 18.94
C GLU A 293 68.49 40.47 18.96
N ARG A 294 67.58 39.71 18.32
CA ARG A 294 66.14 40.04 18.28
C ARG A 294 65.46 39.85 19.63
N LEU A 295 66.01 38.99 20.48
CA LEU A 295 65.54 38.77 21.85
C LEU A 295 66.14 39.77 22.85
N SER A 296 67.06 40.64 22.43
CA SER A 296 67.69 41.64 23.30
C SER A 296 66.83 42.90 23.56
N ALA A 297 65.72 43.08 22.82
CA ALA A 297 64.85 44.24 22.93
C ALA A 297 63.99 44.24 24.23
N HIS A 298 63.89 45.39 24.90
CA HIS A 298 63.26 45.53 26.23
C HIS A 298 61.73 45.77 26.23
N THR A 299 60.97 45.21 25.29
CA THR A 299 59.50 45.25 25.39
C THR A 299 59.01 44.28 26.48
N PRO A 300 57.91 44.59 27.18
CA PRO A 300 57.37 43.72 28.23
C PRO A 300 57.02 42.32 27.72
N GLU A 301 56.59 42.21 26.47
CA GLU A 301 56.27 40.94 25.80
C GLU A 301 57.51 40.06 25.57
N ILE A 302 58.60 40.61 25.02
CA ILE A 302 59.85 39.85 24.81
C ILE A 302 60.45 39.38 26.13
N ARG A 303 60.31 40.18 27.20
CA ARG A 303 60.75 39.79 28.55
C ARG A 303 59.95 38.60 29.08
N GLN A 304 58.62 38.60 28.90
CA GLN A 304 57.76 37.47 29.27
C GLN A 304 58.10 36.20 28.47
N ARG A 305 58.37 36.32 27.16
CA ARG A 305 58.78 35.18 26.32
C ARG A 305 60.12 34.59 26.74
N LEU A 306 61.12 35.44 27.02
CA LEU A 306 62.43 35.02 27.51
C LEU A 306 62.34 34.34 28.89
N GLU A 307 61.50 34.87 29.79
CA GLU A 307 61.24 34.23 31.08
C GLU A 307 60.58 32.86 30.92
N ALA A 308 59.61 32.72 30.00
CA ALA A 308 59.00 31.44 29.67
C ALA A 308 60.00 30.44 29.06
N MET A 309 60.85 30.89 28.11
CA MET A 309 61.89 30.06 27.49
C MET A 309 62.93 29.59 28.50
N ARG A 310 63.39 30.47 29.41
CA ARG A 310 64.31 30.11 30.50
C ARG A 310 63.70 29.15 31.51
N LYS A 311 62.43 29.36 31.89
CA LYS A 311 61.71 28.44 32.78
C LYS A 311 61.63 27.02 32.20
N GLN A 312 61.57 26.91 30.87
CA GLN A 312 61.47 25.64 30.15
C GLN A 312 62.79 25.11 29.58
N ASP A 313 63.93 25.72 29.95
CA ASP A 313 65.28 25.29 29.50
C ASP A 313 65.45 25.27 27.96
N ILE A 314 64.75 26.17 27.25
CA ILE A 314 64.76 26.25 25.78
C ILE A 314 65.98 27.07 25.34
N HIS A 315 66.85 26.44 24.54
CA HIS A 315 68.06 27.07 24.01
C HIS A 315 67.95 27.47 22.54
N SER A 316 67.09 26.81 21.76
CA SER A 316 66.86 27.18 20.36
C SER A 316 65.42 26.88 19.96
N SER A 317 64.91 27.64 18.99
CA SER A 317 63.52 27.63 18.60
C SER A 317 63.35 27.89 17.11
N LEU A 318 62.41 27.20 16.47
CA LEU A 318 61.98 27.44 15.11
C LEU A 318 60.46 27.68 15.12
N VAL A 319 60.03 28.89 14.80
CA VAL A 319 58.60 29.27 14.78
C VAL A 319 58.15 29.46 13.34
N VAL A 320 57.10 28.77 12.95
CA VAL A 320 56.62 28.67 11.56
C VAL A 320 55.11 28.94 11.52
N PRO A 321 54.66 29.95 10.76
CA PRO A 321 53.24 30.18 10.54
C PRO A 321 52.67 29.20 9.50
N LEU A 322 51.42 28.75 9.71
CA LEU A 322 50.70 27.85 8.82
C LEU A 322 49.69 28.66 8.02
N TYR A 323 50.00 28.98 6.77
CA TYR A 323 49.12 29.74 5.89
C TYR A 323 48.37 28.86 4.91
N CYS A 324 47.07 29.11 4.73
CA CYS A 324 46.29 28.56 3.63
C CYS A 324 45.53 29.69 2.95
N GLN A 325 45.71 29.87 1.63
CA GLN A 325 45.03 30.93 0.86
C GLN A 325 45.20 32.35 1.44
N LEU A 326 46.39 32.68 1.96
CA LEU A 326 46.71 33.97 2.62
C LEU A 326 46.03 34.20 3.99
N GLU A 327 45.33 33.20 4.54
CA GLU A 327 44.80 33.21 5.90
C GLU A 327 45.73 32.44 6.85
N LEU A 328 46.06 33.03 7.99
CA LEU A 328 46.83 32.37 9.04
C LEU A 328 45.92 31.35 9.74
N MET A 329 46.23 30.06 9.60
CA MET A 329 45.43 28.98 10.17
C MET A 329 45.91 28.58 11.57
N ALA A 330 47.23 28.62 11.79
CA ALA A 330 47.87 28.25 13.04
C ALA A 330 49.33 28.75 13.07
N VAL A 331 49.97 28.70 14.23
CA VAL A 331 51.42 28.86 14.37
C VAL A 331 51.99 27.62 15.06
N MET A 332 53.10 27.11 14.52
CA MET A 332 53.82 25.96 15.06
C MET A 332 55.21 26.39 15.54
N ALA A 333 55.60 26.01 16.75
CA ALA A 333 56.91 26.28 17.31
C ALA A 333 57.61 24.98 17.71
N LEU A 334 58.83 24.79 17.25
CA LEU A 334 59.70 23.67 17.61
C LEU A 334 60.81 24.18 18.51
N HIS A 335 60.96 23.58 19.69
CA HIS A 335 61.93 24.00 20.69
C HIS A 335 62.91 22.86 21.01
N GLN A 336 64.19 23.20 21.10
CA GLN A 336 65.22 22.33 21.65
C GLN A 336 65.59 22.79 23.06
N CYS A 337 65.62 21.85 23.99
CA CYS A 337 65.98 22.08 25.38
C CYS A 337 67.40 21.57 25.70
N GLY A 338 68.04 22.17 26.70
CA GLY A 338 69.34 21.76 27.27
C GLY A 338 70.59 22.14 26.48
N GLU A 339 70.56 22.08 25.15
CA GLU A 339 71.69 22.50 24.29
C GLU A 339 71.21 23.25 23.03
N PRO A 340 71.96 24.25 22.55
CA PRO A 340 71.59 25.02 21.35
C PRO A 340 71.71 24.15 20.10
N ARG A 341 70.67 24.17 19.26
CA ARG A 341 70.63 23.50 17.96
C ARG A 341 70.75 24.54 16.85
N ALA A 342 71.74 24.37 15.99
CA ALA A 342 71.85 25.13 14.76
C ALA A 342 70.94 24.51 13.70
N TRP A 343 69.80 25.15 13.43
CA TRP A 343 68.84 24.72 12.41
C TRP A 343 69.46 24.83 11.02
N GLN A 344 69.53 23.71 10.31
CA GLN A 344 70.07 23.68 8.95
C GLN A 344 69.03 24.14 7.91
N ASP A 345 69.48 24.68 6.78
CA ASP A 345 68.59 25.16 5.72
C ASP A 345 67.66 24.07 5.17
N ASP A 346 68.11 22.82 5.15
CA ASP A 346 67.30 21.66 4.73
C ASP A 346 66.22 21.31 5.76
N GLU A 347 66.50 21.44 7.05
CA GLU A 347 65.51 21.26 8.13
C GLU A 347 64.45 22.37 8.10
N ILE A 348 64.85 23.62 7.91
CA ILE A 348 63.93 24.77 7.82
C ILE A 348 62.99 24.59 6.62
N GLN A 349 63.54 24.29 5.43
CA GLN A 349 62.72 24.04 4.24
C GLN A 349 61.75 22.89 4.43
N LEU A 350 62.17 21.84 5.13
CA LEU A 350 61.33 20.68 5.43
C LEU A 350 60.14 21.06 6.32
N VAL A 351 60.37 21.82 7.39
CA VAL A 351 59.32 22.27 8.30
C VAL A 351 58.33 23.18 7.59
N VAL A 352 58.81 24.11 6.75
CA VAL A 352 57.94 25.00 5.97
C VAL A 352 57.02 24.20 5.03
N MET A 353 57.54 23.21 4.31
CA MET A 353 56.68 22.35 3.46
C MET A 353 55.65 21.57 4.26
N VAL A 354 56.02 21.07 5.44
CA VAL A 354 55.09 20.35 6.32
C VAL A 354 54.04 21.29 6.89
N ALA A 355 54.40 22.53 7.22
CA ALA A 355 53.48 23.57 7.66
C ALA A 355 52.45 23.91 6.57
N ASP A 356 52.85 24.02 5.31
CA ASP A 356 51.91 24.23 4.19
C ASP A 356 50.90 23.08 4.06
N GLN A 357 51.37 21.84 4.15
CA GLN A 357 50.49 20.66 4.09
C GLN A 357 49.56 20.57 5.30
N ALA A 358 50.06 20.91 6.49
CA ALA A 358 49.26 21.01 7.70
C ALA A 358 48.19 22.11 7.59
N ALA A 359 48.53 23.29 7.05
CA ALA A 359 47.60 24.39 6.85
C ALA A 359 46.46 24.00 5.90
N LEU A 360 46.78 23.33 4.78
CA LEU A 360 45.80 22.81 3.84
C LEU A 360 44.87 21.78 4.50
N ALA A 361 45.42 20.87 5.30
CA ALA A 361 44.65 19.86 6.03
C ALA A 361 43.67 20.48 7.03
N LEU A 362 44.09 21.52 7.74
CA LEU A 362 43.26 22.27 8.67
C LEU A 362 42.10 22.98 7.97
N SER A 363 42.37 23.60 6.81
CA SER A 363 41.35 24.23 5.98
C SER A 363 40.31 23.20 5.52
N GLN A 364 40.74 22.04 5.04
CA GLN A 364 39.85 20.96 4.61
C GLN A 364 39.00 20.38 5.76
N ALA A 365 39.60 20.14 6.92
CA ALA A 365 38.89 19.64 8.10
C ALA A 365 37.81 20.63 8.57
N ARG A 366 38.14 21.93 8.62
CA ARG A 366 37.18 22.99 8.98
C ARG A 366 36.02 23.07 7.98
N ALA A 367 36.33 23.02 6.67
CA ALA A 367 35.31 23.01 5.62
C ALA A 367 34.39 21.77 5.72
N TYR A 368 34.96 20.58 6.00
CA TYR A 368 34.19 19.35 6.16
C TYR A 368 33.24 19.40 7.37
N GLU A 369 33.69 19.91 8.52
CA GLU A 369 32.82 20.09 9.69
C GLU A 369 31.66 21.04 9.40
N GLN A 370 31.92 22.15 8.69
CA GLN A 370 30.88 23.11 8.30
C GLN A 370 29.87 22.51 7.31
N VAL A 371 30.33 21.80 6.29
CA VAL A 371 29.45 21.10 5.33
C VAL A 371 28.63 20.00 6.03
N SER A 372 29.26 19.22 6.92
CA SER A 372 28.57 18.17 7.67
C SER A 372 27.52 18.73 8.62
N TYR A 373 27.79 19.87 9.27
CA TYR A 373 26.83 20.59 10.09
C TYR A 373 25.63 21.06 9.27
N LEU A 374 25.87 21.71 8.12
CA LEU A 374 24.82 22.16 7.21
C LEU A 374 23.99 20.99 6.68
N ALA A 375 24.62 19.89 6.28
CA ALA A 375 23.95 18.68 5.81
C ALA A 375 23.09 18.04 6.91
N ARG A 376 23.56 17.99 8.16
CA ARG A 376 22.79 17.48 9.30
C ARG A 376 21.58 18.37 9.60
N ARG A 377 21.74 19.70 9.52
CA ARG A 377 20.65 20.68 9.65
C ARG A 377 19.60 20.46 8.56
N GLU A 378 20.03 20.33 7.31
CA GLU A 378 19.15 20.14 6.16
C GLU A 378 18.44 18.78 6.22
N ALA A 379 19.13 17.71 6.63
CA ALA A 379 18.53 16.38 6.83
C ALA A 379 17.44 16.40 7.90
N LEU A 380 17.66 17.11 9.01
CA LEU A 380 16.67 17.23 10.08
C LEU A 380 15.43 18.00 9.61
N VAL A 381 15.63 19.15 8.94
CA VAL A 381 14.54 19.94 8.35
C VAL A 381 13.76 19.11 7.31
N ASN A 382 14.46 18.35 6.46
CA ASN A 382 13.84 17.45 5.49
C ASN A 382 13.08 16.30 6.16
N THR A 383 13.59 15.75 7.26
CA THR A 383 12.89 14.71 8.03
C THR A 383 11.59 15.24 8.61
N ILE A 384 11.62 16.42 9.24
CA ILE A 384 10.43 17.09 9.77
C ILE A 384 9.45 17.42 8.63
N THR A 385 9.95 17.96 7.51
CA THR A 385 9.13 18.28 6.34
C THR A 385 8.49 17.03 5.75
N THR A 386 9.20 15.90 5.73
CA THR A 386 8.68 14.61 5.24
C THR A 386 7.63 14.06 6.18
N ALA A 387 7.84 14.14 7.50
CA ALA A 387 6.83 13.77 8.49
C ALA A 387 5.56 14.62 8.35
N ILE A 388 5.70 15.94 8.17
CA ILE A 388 4.58 16.86 7.89
C ILE A 388 3.83 16.46 6.61
N ARG A 389 4.54 16.08 5.54
CA ARG A 389 3.92 15.67 4.27
C ARG A 389 3.29 14.27 4.29
N SER A 390 3.66 13.44 5.26
CA SER A 390 3.24 12.02 5.32
C SER A 390 1.84 11.82 5.89
N SER A 391 1.33 12.77 6.69
CA SER A 391 -0.03 12.73 7.24
C SER A 391 -0.82 13.96 6.77
N LEU A 392 -2.11 13.77 6.55
CA LEU A 392 -3.07 14.84 6.30
C LEU A 392 -3.84 15.21 7.58
N ASP A 393 -3.64 14.47 8.67
CA ASP A 393 -4.26 14.74 9.96
C ASP A 393 -3.44 15.82 10.72
N PRO A 394 -4.06 16.96 11.08
CA PRO A 394 -3.37 18.01 11.81
C PRO A 394 -2.79 17.54 13.14
N GLN A 395 -3.44 16.60 13.84
CA GLN A 395 -2.98 16.12 15.14
C GLN A 395 -1.66 15.34 15.02
N ASP A 396 -1.56 14.48 14.02
CA ASP A 396 -0.34 13.71 13.75
C ASP A 396 0.81 14.64 13.35
N ILE A 397 0.51 15.65 12.52
CA ILE A 397 1.48 16.67 12.09
C ILE A 397 2.03 17.42 13.32
N PHE A 398 1.16 17.90 14.22
CA PHE A 398 1.59 18.67 15.39
C PHE A 398 2.40 17.82 16.38
N ALA A 399 1.98 16.58 16.62
CA ALA A 399 2.72 15.64 17.46
C ALA A 399 4.13 15.38 16.88
N ALA A 400 4.22 15.08 15.59
CA ALA A 400 5.49 14.82 14.91
C ALA A 400 6.45 16.02 14.99
N ILE A 401 5.96 17.25 14.75
CA ILE A 401 6.78 18.47 14.86
C ILE A 401 7.35 18.62 16.27
N THR A 402 6.50 18.52 17.29
CA THR A 402 6.94 18.71 18.69
C THR A 402 7.91 17.64 19.14
N GLN A 403 7.70 16.38 18.74
CA GLN A 403 8.57 15.26 19.10
C GLN A 403 9.95 15.37 18.43
N GLN A 404 9.99 15.59 17.11
CA GLN A 404 11.25 15.67 16.35
C GLN A 404 12.09 16.87 16.78
N LEU A 405 11.46 18.04 16.95
CA LEU A 405 12.16 19.24 17.39
C LEU A 405 12.65 19.12 18.84
N GLY A 406 11.81 18.54 19.71
CA GLY A 406 12.16 18.30 21.12
C GLY A 406 13.37 17.38 21.27
N GLN A 407 13.40 16.28 20.52
CA GLN A 407 14.53 15.34 20.50
C GLN A 407 15.79 15.94 19.89
N ALA A 408 15.68 16.65 18.77
CA ALA A 408 16.83 17.22 18.07
C ALA A 408 17.58 18.27 18.89
N LEU A 409 16.84 19.09 19.66
CA LEU A 409 17.41 20.11 20.54
C LEU A 409 17.68 19.58 21.95
N GLN A 410 17.36 18.32 22.26
CA GLN A 410 17.52 17.72 23.59
C GLN A 410 16.96 18.61 24.72
N VAL A 411 15.74 19.10 24.55
CA VAL A 411 15.06 19.98 25.51
C VAL A 411 14.16 19.16 26.44
N ASP A 412 13.90 19.67 27.65
CA ASP A 412 13.04 18.98 28.62
C ASP A 412 11.56 19.05 28.22
N GLY A 413 11.17 19.99 27.36
CA GLY A 413 9.83 20.01 26.76
C GLY A 413 9.71 20.91 25.54
N CYS A 414 8.79 20.55 24.66
CA CYS A 414 8.44 21.31 23.45
C CYS A 414 6.92 21.34 23.28
N ALA A 415 6.33 22.51 23.12
CA ALA A 415 4.89 22.67 22.88
C ALA A 415 4.63 23.48 21.62
N LEU A 416 3.64 23.05 20.84
CA LEU A 416 3.12 23.78 19.69
C LEU A 416 1.71 24.27 20.03
N SER A 417 1.51 25.57 19.88
CA SER A 417 0.26 26.23 20.25
C SER A 417 -0.27 27.09 19.11
N LEU A 418 -1.59 27.08 18.90
CA LEU A 418 -2.28 27.89 17.91
C LEU A 418 -3.09 28.98 18.62
N TRP A 419 -2.95 30.22 18.15
CA TRP A 419 -3.65 31.37 18.68
C TRP A 419 -3.48 32.57 17.74
N ARG A 420 -4.40 33.53 17.83
CA ARG A 420 -4.38 34.83 17.14
C ARG A 420 -4.44 35.94 18.18
N GLU A 421 -4.14 37.16 17.76
CA GLU A 421 -4.24 38.36 18.61
C GLU A 421 -5.66 38.59 19.17
N GLU A 422 -6.68 38.14 18.44
CA GLU A 422 -8.10 38.24 18.83
C GLU A 422 -8.53 37.17 19.85
N ASP A 423 -7.74 36.10 20.03
CA ASP A 423 -8.08 35.00 20.91
C ASP A 423 -7.80 35.36 22.38
N GLU A 424 -8.65 34.90 23.30
CA GLU A 424 -8.49 35.18 24.73
C GLU A 424 -7.40 34.27 25.36
N PHE A 425 -7.30 33.03 24.90
CA PHE A 425 -6.40 32.00 25.45
C PHE A 425 -5.64 31.23 24.35
N VAL A 426 -4.48 30.72 24.72
CA VAL A 426 -3.64 29.88 23.85
C VAL A 426 -4.17 28.44 23.79
N GLN A 427 -4.32 27.89 22.59
CA GLN A 427 -4.68 26.49 22.38
C GLN A 427 -3.43 25.63 22.14
N CYS A 428 -3.10 24.74 23.07
CA CYS A 428 -2.07 23.74 22.88
C CYS A 428 -2.57 22.62 21.94
N VAL A 429 -1.83 22.35 20.87
CA VAL A 429 -2.20 21.33 19.86
C VAL A 429 -1.16 20.23 19.69
N GLY A 430 0.04 20.40 20.27
CA GLY A 430 1.09 19.40 20.30
C GLY A 430 2.00 19.58 21.51
N LEU A 431 2.46 18.48 22.08
CA LEU A 431 3.29 18.47 23.28
C LEU A 431 4.29 17.31 23.25
N TYR A 432 5.54 17.64 23.54
CA TYR A 432 6.63 16.71 23.83
C TYR A 432 7.15 16.99 25.25
N ASP A 433 7.24 15.94 26.07
CA ASP A 433 7.83 15.99 27.41
C ASP A 433 9.02 15.02 27.48
N GLY A 434 10.22 15.55 27.72
CA GLY A 434 11.45 14.78 27.81
C GLY A 434 11.63 14.08 29.17
N THR A 435 10.78 14.37 30.16
CA THR A 435 10.89 13.80 31.51
C THR A 435 10.31 12.39 31.63
N GLU A 436 9.31 12.01 30.83
CA GLU A 436 8.74 10.66 30.83
C GLU A 436 9.68 9.61 30.21
N ILE A 437 10.54 10.01 29.25
CA ILE A 437 11.45 9.09 28.55
C ILE A 437 12.61 8.65 29.46
N ARG A 438 13.08 9.52 30.37
CA ARG A 438 14.17 9.19 31.31
C ARG A 438 13.79 8.09 32.32
N VAL A 439 12.51 7.89 32.61
CA VAL A 439 12.04 6.85 33.56
C VAL A 439 12.11 5.45 32.93
N MET A 440 12.15 5.33 31.60
CA MET A 440 12.33 4.04 30.92
C MET A 440 13.81 3.66 30.72
N ASP A 441 14.72 4.64 30.60
CA ASP A 441 16.16 4.38 30.45
C ASP A 441 16.83 3.94 31.77
N ASP A 442 16.38 4.44 32.93
CA ASP A 442 16.91 4.01 34.24
C ASP A 442 16.45 2.59 34.64
N ALA A 443 15.49 2.00 33.91
CA ALA A 443 14.97 0.64 34.17
C ALA A 443 15.62 -0.46 33.32
N MET A 444 16.46 -0.13 32.33
CA MET A 444 17.18 -1.11 31.52
C MET A 444 18.67 -0.77 31.41
N GLY A 445 19.42 -1.25 32.40
CA GLY A 445 20.87 -1.34 32.30
C GLY A 445 21.29 -2.50 31.38
N ALA A 446 22.39 -2.25 30.66
CA ALA A 446 23.27 -3.16 29.92
C ALA A 446 22.92 -3.50 28.46
N GLU A 447 23.83 -3.05 27.59
CA GLU A 447 24.26 -3.63 26.32
C GLU A 447 23.18 -4.03 25.30
N SER A 448 22.89 -3.13 24.36
CA SER A 448 22.89 -3.51 22.95
C SER A 448 23.09 -2.30 22.05
N VAL A 449 24.13 -2.39 21.21
CA VAL A 449 24.31 -1.58 20.02
C VAL A 449 23.22 -2.01 19.03
N ILE A 450 22.33 -1.09 18.64
CA ILE A 450 21.46 -1.30 17.48
C ILE A 450 21.81 -0.24 16.43
N GLU A 451 22.27 -0.74 15.29
CA GLU A 451 22.53 0.01 14.07
C GLU A 451 21.30 0.81 13.63
N LEU A 452 21.54 2.04 13.21
CA LEU A 452 20.60 2.88 12.47
C LEU A 452 20.25 2.21 11.13
N GLN A 453 19.14 1.46 11.08
CA GLN A 453 18.45 1.13 9.85
C GLN A 453 17.07 1.81 9.82
N LYS A 454 16.91 2.68 8.81
CA LYS A 454 15.70 3.29 8.20
C LYS A 454 14.37 3.18 8.98
N PRO A 455 13.66 4.30 9.24
CA PRO A 455 12.30 4.23 9.75
C PRO A 455 11.34 3.86 8.60
N GLU A 456 10.88 2.60 8.58
CA GLU A 456 9.67 2.23 7.87
C GLU A 456 8.47 2.77 8.64
N PHE A 457 7.67 3.59 7.96
CA PHE A 457 6.37 4.06 8.45
C PHE A 457 5.44 2.84 8.63
N LEU A 458 5.26 2.41 9.87
CA LEU A 458 4.22 1.44 10.23
C LEU A 458 2.86 2.15 10.18
N THR A 459 2.16 1.97 9.05
CA THR A 459 0.71 2.11 8.93
C THR A 459 0.02 1.22 9.97
N TYR A 460 -0.43 1.83 11.07
CA TYR A 460 -1.33 1.18 12.01
C TYR A 460 -2.73 1.18 11.41
N ASN A 461 -3.07 0.14 10.63
CA ASN A 461 -4.41 -0.47 10.48
C ASN A 461 -4.51 -1.27 9.17
N SER A 462 -4.13 -2.54 9.18
CA SER A 462 -4.83 -3.53 8.35
C SER A 462 -4.62 -4.96 8.85
N ARG A 463 -5.74 -5.61 9.16
CA ARG A 463 -5.99 -7.06 9.24
C ARG A 463 -5.53 -7.80 10.51
N LEU A 464 -6.50 -8.05 11.39
CA LEU A 464 -6.82 -9.38 11.90
C LEU A 464 -8.31 -9.43 12.31
N PHE A 465 -8.95 -10.57 12.06
CA PHE A 465 -10.32 -11.00 12.38
C PHE A 465 -11.43 -10.82 11.32
N THR A 466 -11.50 -11.81 10.42
CA THR A 466 -12.76 -12.48 10.07
C THR A 466 -13.06 -13.54 11.12
N GLY A 467 -14.25 -13.50 11.76
CA GLY A 467 -14.79 -14.63 12.51
C GLY A 467 -15.63 -14.26 13.74
N ALA A 468 -16.92 -14.57 13.64
CA ALA A 468 -17.91 -14.75 14.72
C ALA A 468 -18.57 -13.51 15.35
N ALA A 469 -19.87 -13.41 15.09
CA ALA A 469 -20.83 -12.59 15.79
C ALA A 469 -21.05 -13.08 17.23
N SER A 470 -21.16 -12.16 18.18
CA SER A 470 -22.25 -12.11 19.19
C SER A 470 -22.02 -10.97 20.19
N THR A 471 -23.07 -10.15 20.34
CA THR A 471 -23.51 -9.49 21.59
C THR A 471 -22.46 -8.94 22.56
N ASN A 472 -22.19 -7.64 22.48
CA ASN A 472 -22.52 -6.69 23.56
C ASN A 472 -22.19 -5.25 23.13
N GLN A 473 -23.20 -4.40 23.18
CA GLN A 473 -23.08 -2.95 23.16
C GLN A 473 -22.44 -2.46 24.47
N ASN A 474 -21.77 -1.31 24.39
CA ASN A 474 -21.22 -0.48 25.47
C ASN A 474 -19.82 -0.85 26.02
N SER A 475 -18.75 -0.58 25.26
CA SER A 475 -17.44 -0.13 25.79
C SER A 475 -16.42 0.22 24.69
N LYS A 476 -16.75 1.14 23.77
CA LYS A 476 -15.75 1.73 22.85
C LYS A 476 -15.75 3.24 23.03
N HIS A 477 -14.82 3.74 23.86
CA HIS A 477 -14.12 5.03 23.78
C HIS A 477 -13.47 5.38 25.14
N GLU A 478 -12.48 4.60 25.58
CA GLU A 478 -11.53 5.06 26.61
C GLU A 478 -10.13 4.53 26.25
N ALA A 479 -9.58 4.98 25.12
CA ALA A 479 -8.13 5.03 24.96
C ALA A 479 -7.66 6.28 25.73
N LYS A 480 -6.71 6.10 26.65
CA LYS A 480 -6.16 7.16 27.53
C LYS A 480 -5.80 8.43 26.76
N ASN A 481 -6.71 9.41 26.75
CA ASN A 481 -6.43 10.79 26.39
C ASN A 481 -5.52 11.38 27.47
N SER A 482 -4.23 11.55 27.19
CA SER A 482 -3.47 12.59 27.88
C SER A 482 -4.06 13.91 27.42
N GLN A 483 -4.95 14.49 28.23
CA GLN A 483 -5.54 15.80 27.96
C GLN A 483 -4.42 16.83 27.79
N LEU A 484 -4.26 17.33 26.55
CA LEU A 484 -3.36 18.44 26.26
C LEU A 484 -3.69 19.59 27.22
N PRO A 485 -2.68 20.20 27.83
CA PRO A 485 -2.92 21.21 28.85
C PRO A 485 -3.52 22.48 28.23
N GLN A 486 -4.52 23.04 28.91
CA GLN A 486 -5.18 24.28 28.51
C GLN A 486 -4.50 25.47 29.18
N SER A 487 -4.28 26.55 28.43
CA SER A 487 -3.71 27.78 28.98
C SER A 487 -4.67 28.39 30.00
N VAL A 488 -4.15 28.76 31.18
CA VAL A 488 -4.92 29.44 32.26
C VAL A 488 -4.66 30.95 32.24
N VAL A 489 -3.64 31.40 31.51
CA VAL A 489 -3.23 32.82 31.41
C VAL A 489 -3.77 33.40 30.09
N PRO A 490 -4.48 34.55 30.11
CA PRO A 490 -4.89 35.25 28.90
C PRO A 490 -3.70 35.77 28.09
N ILE A 491 -3.82 35.78 26.76
CA ILE A 491 -2.74 36.24 25.86
C ILE A 491 -2.33 37.70 26.15
N ALA A 492 -3.30 38.55 26.49
CA ALA A 492 -3.07 39.95 26.88
C ALA A 492 -2.23 40.10 28.16
N GLY A 493 -2.27 39.10 29.06
CA GLY A 493 -1.57 39.12 30.35
C GLY A 493 -0.22 38.42 30.34
N ASN A 494 0.22 37.83 29.22
CA ASN A 494 1.47 37.09 29.13
C ASN A 494 2.58 37.95 28.51
N PRO A 495 3.59 38.40 29.28
CA PRO A 495 4.62 39.33 28.77
C PRO A 495 5.50 38.71 27.68
N VAL A 496 5.71 37.39 27.69
CA VAL A 496 6.46 36.67 26.63
C VAL A 496 5.70 36.71 25.31
N LEU A 497 4.38 36.48 25.33
CA LEU A 497 3.54 36.54 24.13
C LEU A 497 3.35 37.97 23.62
N GLN A 498 3.26 38.96 24.52
CA GLN A 498 3.22 40.38 24.14
C GLN A 498 4.52 40.83 23.48
N GLN A 499 5.67 40.38 23.99
CA GLN A 499 6.96 40.63 23.35
C GLN A 499 7.03 39.95 21.97
N LEU A 500 6.53 38.73 21.84
CA LEU A 500 6.44 38.01 20.57
C LEU A 500 5.56 38.76 19.54
N LEU A 501 4.41 39.30 19.96
CA LEU A 501 3.51 40.11 19.12
C LEU A 501 4.16 41.41 18.67
N SER A 502 4.83 42.12 19.59
CA SER A 502 5.44 43.43 19.30
C SER A 502 6.66 43.33 18.39
N THR A 503 7.47 42.28 18.54
CA THR A 503 8.74 42.12 17.82
C THR A 503 8.63 41.23 16.59
N GLN A 504 7.69 40.28 16.58
CA GLN A 504 7.59 39.20 15.60
C GLN A 504 8.89 38.37 15.46
N GLN A 505 9.77 38.43 16.47
CA GLN A 505 11.05 37.71 16.52
C GLN A 505 11.02 36.68 17.65
N PRO A 506 11.93 35.68 17.63
CA PRO A 506 12.07 34.74 18.74
C PRO A 506 12.36 35.46 20.05
N VAL A 507 11.71 35.03 21.12
CA VAL A 507 12.00 35.47 22.49
C VAL A 507 12.89 34.43 23.14
N VAL A 508 14.09 34.84 23.55
CA VAL A 508 15.14 33.96 24.10
C VAL A 508 15.40 34.36 25.55
N ILE A 509 15.30 33.40 26.47
CA ILE A 509 15.54 33.60 27.90
C ILE A 509 16.47 32.48 28.40
N ASP A 510 17.73 32.82 28.70
CA ASP A 510 18.76 31.85 29.11
C ASP A 510 18.65 31.42 30.59
N ASP A 511 18.18 32.32 31.47
CA ASP A 511 17.84 32.04 32.87
C ASP A 511 16.66 32.92 33.34
N LEU A 512 15.49 32.30 33.54
CA LEU A 512 14.28 32.93 34.09
C LEU A 512 14.48 33.46 35.51
N GLY A 513 15.47 32.96 36.25
CA GLY A 513 15.83 33.47 37.58
C GLY A 513 16.39 34.90 37.57
N GLN A 514 16.87 35.38 36.41
CA GLN A 514 17.39 36.75 36.24
C GLN A 514 16.30 37.75 35.81
N GLN A 515 15.12 37.28 35.41
CA GLN A 515 14.00 38.10 34.96
C GLN A 515 12.70 37.70 35.71
N PRO A 516 12.54 38.10 36.98
CA PRO A 516 11.40 37.70 37.81
C PRO A 516 10.04 38.23 37.30
N GLU A 517 10.01 39.27 36.47
CA GLU A 517 8.79 39.78 35.81
C GLU A 517 8.23 38.81 34.75
N MET A 518 9.07 37.91 34.23
CA MET A 518 8.71 36.90 33.23
C MET A 518 8.39 35.54 33.85
N ASN A 519 8.46 35.44 35.18
CA ASN A 519 8.37 34.19 35.93
C ASN A 519 6.92 33.94 36.41
N GLY A 520 6.37 32.75 36.15
CA GLY A 520 5.01 32.36 36.57
C GLY A 520 3.90 32.56 35.55
N PHE A 521 4.20 33.02 34.32
CA PHE A 521 3.26 33.07 33.20
C PHE A 521 3.40 31.84 32.28
N ASP A 522 3.56 30.67 32.90
CA ASP A 522 3.84 29.42 32.19
C ASP A 522 2.78 29.20 31.10
N LEU A 523 3.29 29.20 29.86
CA LEU A 523 2.67 28.62 28.67
C LEU A 523 2.16 27.20 28.99
N PRO A 524 1.31 26.56 28.15
CA PRO A 524 0.53 25.35 28.49
C PRO A 524 1.25 24.19 29.23
N LEU A 525 2.57 24.19 29.32
CA LEU A 525 3.43 23.21 29.96
C LEU A 525 3.28 23.20 31.51
N ARG A 526 3.08 22.01 32.10
CA ARG A 526 2.73 21.80 33.53
C ARG A 526 3.86 22.06 34.56
N SER A 527 5.05 22.54 34.16
CA SER A 527 6.22 22.63 35.07
C SER A 527 7.03 23.91 34.84
N PRO A 528 7.59 24.53 35.90
CA PRO A 528 8.32 25.80 35.82
C PRO A 528 9.59 25.64 35.00
N ALA A 529 9.80 26.53 34.02
CA ALA A 529 11.01 26.57 33.21
C ALA A 529 12.12 27.38 33.89
N ARG A 530 13.38 26.98 33.67
CA ARG A 530 14.57 27.77 34.02
C ARG A 530 15.17 28.48 32.80
N ALA A 531 15.02 27.93 31.60
CA ALA A 531 15.35 28.60 30.34
C ALA A 531 14.23 28.36 29.32
N LEU A 532 13.98 29.35 28.45
CA LEU A 532 12.85 29.36 27.53
C LEU A 532 13.25 29.93 26.16
N LEU A 533 12.77 29.29 25.09
CA LEU A 533 12.85 29.80 23.72
C LEU A 533 11.44 29.72 23.10
N VAL A 534 10.90 30.87 22.71
CA VAL A 534 9.57 30.97 22.08
C VAL A 534 9.71 31.53 20.67
N VAL A 535 9.17 30.81 19.69
CA VAL A 535 9.29 31.13 18.27
C VAL A 535 7.90 31.31 17.65
N PRO A 536 7.63 32.40 16.91
CA PRO A 536 6.32 32.62 16.30
C PRO A 536 6.09 31.75 15.07
N LEU A 537 4.88 31.24 14.90
CA LEU A 537 4.39 30.73 13.61
C LEU A 537 3.82 31.91 12.83
N LEU A 538 4.52 32.33 11.78
CA LEU A 538 4.13 33.47 10.96
C LEU A 538 3.46 33.01 9.66
N SER A 539 2.32 33.60 9.33
CA SER A 539 1.63 33.45 8.05
C SER A 539 1.11 34.82 7.62
N ASP A 540 1.46 35.26 6.41
CA ASP A 540 1.10 36.57 5.85
C ASP A 540 1.39 37.77 6.79
N GLY A 541 2.52 37.71 7.51
CA GLY A 541 2.94 38.77 8.45
C GLY A 541 2.14 38.82 9.76
N ARG A 542 1.29 37.81 10.03
CA ARG A 542 0.53 37.66 11.28
C ARG A 542 0.96 36.40 12.02
N ILE A 543 0.92 36.47 13.35
CA ILE A 543 1.16 35.31 14.21
C ILE A 543 -0.11 34.45 14.23
N ILE A 544 0.05 33.17 13.87
CA ILE A 544 -1.01 32.16 13.90
C ILE A 544 -0.81 31.10 15.00
N GLY A 545 0.27 31.25 15.76
CA GLY A 545 0.65 30.36 16.85
C GLY A 545 2.11 30.57 17.31
N SER A 546 2.58 29.72 18.21
CA SER A 546 3.98 29.70 18.66
C SER A 546 4.48 28.29 18.97
N ILE A 547 5.79 28.06 18.77
CA ILE A 547 6.52 26.90 19.32
C ILE A 547 7.26 27.37 20.57
N THR A 548 7.15 26.60 21.64
CA THR A 548 7.78 26.88 22.93
C THR A 548 8.70 25.73 23.33
N LEU A 549 9.97 26.03 23.55
CA LEU A 549 11.01 25.09 23.98
C LEU A 549 11.47 25.46 25.38
N ARG A 550 11.56 24.48 26.29
CA ARG A 550 11.92 24.70 27.70
C ARG A 550 13.05 23.82 28.20
N GLN A 551 13.82 24.35 29.14
CA GLN A 551 14.72 23.60 30.02
C GLN A 551 14.30 23.81 31.48
N THR A 552 14.13 22.75 32.25
CA THR A 552 13.50 22.79 33.58
C THR A 552 14.52 22.98 34.70
N HIS A 553 15.68 22.33 34.63
CA HIS A 553 16.58 22.21 35.78
C HIS A 553 17.86 23.06 35.74
N LYS A 554 18.30 23.49 34.56
CA LYS A 554 19.56 24.23 34.36
C LYS A 554 19.33 25.46 33.51
N SER A 555 20.09 26.52 33.76
CA SER A 555 20.24 27.62 32.79
C SER A 555 20.82 27.05 31.50
N ARG A 556 20.34 27.51 30.35
CA ARG A 556 20.79 27.06 29.03
C ARG A 556 21.04 28.29 28.18
N ARG A 557 22.25 28.43 27.66
CA ARG A 557 22.53 29.40 26.59
C ARG A 557 22.02 28.84 25.28
N TRP A 558 21.09 29.54 24.64
CA TRP A 558 20.60 29.17 23.32
C TRP A 558 21.57 29.66 22.24
N HIS A 559 22.11 28.74 21.44
CA HIS A 559 23.02 29.09 20.37
C HIS A 559 22.23 29.63 19.17
N ALA A 560 22.85 30.53 18.39
CA ALA A 560 22.25 31.08 17.17
C ALA A 560 21.75 29.98 16.21
N SER A 561 22.50 28.89 16.11
CA SER A 561 22.14 27.69 15.35
C SER A 561 20.84 27.02 15.79
N GLU A 562 20.56 26.99 17.10
CA GLU A 562 19.34 26.38 17.66
C GLU A 562 18.13 27.27 17.40
N ILE A 563 18.30 28.58 17.51
CA ILE A 563 17.27 29.58 17.23
C ILE A 563 16.88 29.54 15.75
N GLU A 564 17.87 29.54 14.84
CA GLU A 564 17.64 29.44 13.39
C GLU A 564 16.90 28.15 13.02
N LEU A 565 17.27 27.02 13.62
CA LEU A 565 16.60 25.75 13.39
C LEU A 565 15.14 25.79 13.86
N ALA A 566 14.88 26.31 15.06
CA ALA A 566 13.53 26.42 15.59
C ALA A 566 12.65 27.37 14.74
N GLN A 567 13.22 28.47 14.23
CA GLN A 567 12.55 29.36 13.27
C GLN A 567 12.22 28.65 11.95
N ALA A 568 13.15 27.89 11.39
CA ALA A 568 12.91 27.14 10.16
C ALA A 568 11.78 26.11 10.32
N VAL A 569 11.75 25.41 11.46
CA VAL A 569 10.67 24.46 11.78
C VAL A 569 9.35 25.17 12.04
N ALA A 570 9.35 26.32 12.74
CA ALA A 570 8.14 27.12 12.95
C ALA A 570 7.54 27.63 11.63
N ALA A 571 8.38 28.02 10.66
CA ALA A 571 7.91 28.41 9.33
C ALA A 571 7.21 27.24 8.59
N GLN A 572 7.78 26.02 8.65
CA GLN A 572 7.14 24.83 8.07
C GLN A 572 5.84 24.46 8.81
N ALA A 573 5.83 24.58 10.14
CA ALA A 573 4.63 24.36 10.94
C ALA A 573 3.51 25.33 10.57
N ALA A 574 3.83 26.61 10.35
CA ALA A 574 2.87 27.63 9.93
C ALA A 574 2.21 27.27 8.58
N ILE A 575 3.00 26.84 7.61
CA ILE A 575 2.51 26.37 6.29
C ILE A 575 1.58 25.17 6.47
N ALA A 576 1.97 24.18 7.28
CA ALA A 576 1.19 22.98 7.52
C ALA A 576 -0.18 23.29 8.17
N VAL A 577 -0.20 24.19 9.17
CA VAL A 577 -1.44 24.66 9.82
C VAL A 577 -2.37 25.33 8.81
N GLN A 578 -1.82 26.16 7.91
CA GLN A 578 -2.61 26.87 6.90
C GLN A 578 -3.19 25.90 5.86
N GLN A 579 -2.39 24.94 5.38
CA GLN A 579 -2.84 23.92 4.44
C GLN A 579 -3.93 23.03 5.04
N SER A 580 -3.77 22.61 6.29
CA SER A 580 -4.78 21.88 7.06
C SER A 580 -6.12 22.63 7.11
N ARG A 581 -6.10 23.91 7.51
CA ARG A 581 -7.31 24.74 7.60
C ARG A 581 -7.99 24.91 6.24
N LEU A 582 -7.20 25.13 5.19
CA LEU A 582 -7.71 25.26 3.83
C LEU A 582 -8.36 23.95 3.36
N TYR A 583 -7.71 22.81 3.61
CA TYR A 583 -8.23 21.49 3.28
C TYR A 583 -9.55 21.20 3.98
N GLN A 584 -9.66 21.46 5.29
CA GLN A 584 -10.90 21.29 6.04
C GLN A 584 -12.04 22.17 5.49
N LYS A 585 -11.77 23.43 5.17
CA LYS A 585 -12.76 24.35 4.60
C LYS A 585 -13.24 23.88 3.22
N THR A 586 -12.31 23.48 2.34
CA THR A 586 -12.63 22.95 1.01
C THR A 586 -13.47 21.68 1.12
N ARG A 587 -13.13 20.79 2.05
CA ARG A 587 -13.89 19.56 2.29
C ARG A 587 -15.31 19.85 2.76
N GLN A 588 -15.50 20.74 3.73
CA GLN A 588 -16.84 21.15 4.18
C GLN A 588 -17.67 21.78 3.06
N GLN A 589 -17.04 22.60 2.20
CA GLN A 589 -17.72 23.17 1.03
C GLN A 589 -18.11 22.10 0.00
N ALA A 590 -17.24 21.12 -0.25
CA ALA A 590 -17.54 20.00 -1.13
C ALA A 590 -18.69 19.13 -0.60
N GLU A 591 -18.68 18.81 0.70
CA GLU A 591 -19.77 18.08 1.36
C GLU A 591 -21.11 18.82 1.23
N ARG A 592 -21.12 20.16 1.40
CA ARG A 592 -22.32 20.98 1.25
C ARG A 592 -22.81 21.07 -0.21
N LEU A 593 -21.90 21.11 -1.18
CA LEU A 593 -22.24 21.08 -2.60
C LEU A 593 -22.85 19.73 -2.99
N LEU A 594 -22.29 18.62 -2.50
CA LEU A 594 -22.83 17.29 -2.75
C LEU A 594 -24.24 17.14 -2.17
N GLU A 595 -24.50 17.67 -0.98
CA GLU A 595 -25.85 17.63 -0.39
C GLU A 595 -26.85 18.46 -1.21
N LEU A 596 -26.47 19.65 -1.68
CA LEU A 596 -27.31 20.46 -2.56
C LEU A 596 -27.57 19.79 -3.92
N ASP A 597 -26.55 19.16 -4.50
CA ASP A 597 -26.68 18.43 -5.76
C ASP A 597 -27.59 17.19 -5.61
N ARG A 598 -27.50 16.50 -4.47
CA ARG A 598 -28.40 15.40 -4.10
C ARG A 598 -29.85 15.86 -4.02
N GLN A 599 -30.13 16.93 -3.27
CA GLN A 599 -31.48 17.50 -3.14
C GLN A 599 -32.05 17.97 -4.49
N LYS A 600 -31.22 18.58 -5.34
CA LYS A 600 -31.59 18.99 -6.69
C LYS A 600 -31.93 17.78 -7.57
N THR A 601 -31.13 16.73 -7.47
CA THR A 601 -31.34 15.50 -8.24
C THR A 601 -32.62 14.79 -7.81
N GLU A 602 -32.88 14.65 -6.51
CA GLU A 602 -34.13 14.12 -5.96
C GLU A 602 -35.35 14.93 -6.42
N PHE A 603 -35.25 16.27 -6.41
CA PHE A 603 -36.29 17.16 -6.94
C PHE A 603 -36.64 16.86 -8.41
N PHE A 604 -35.64 16.78 -9.30
CA PHE A 604 -35.91 16.52 -10.72
C PHE A 604 -36.45 15.12 -10.98
N GLN A 605 -36.03 14.13 -10.18
CA GLN A 605 -36.54 12.76 -10.28
C GLN A 605 -38.03 12.69 -9.95
N ASN A 606 -38.45 13.31 -8.83
CA ASN A 606 -39.85 13.31 -8.39
C ASN A 606 -40.76 14.07 -9.37
N VAL A 607 -40.34 15.26 -9.83
CA VAL A 607 -41.10 16.04 -10.83
C VAL A 607 -41.28 15.26 -12.13
N SER A 608 -40.23 14.60 -12.59
CA SER A 608 -40.28 13.82 -13.84
C SER A 608 -41.23 12.63 -13.73
N HIS A 609 -41.34 12.01 -12.55
CA HIS A 609 -42.28 10.91 -12.31
C HIS A 609 -43.73 11.38 -12.38
N GLU A 610 -44.05 12.45 -11.64
CA GLU A 610 -45.40 13.03 -11.61
C GLU A 610 -45.87 13.55 -12.98
N PHE A 611 -44.95 13.85 -13.90
CA PHE A 611 -45.29 14.28 -15.26
C PHE A 611 -45.49 13.10 -16.22
N ARG A 612 -44.70 12.03 -16.10
CA ARG A 612 -44.70 10.91 -17.07
C ARG A 612 -45.94 10.03 -16.98
N THR A 613 -46.46 9.77 -15.79
CA THR A 613 -47.67 8.96 -15.61
C THR A 613 -48.89 9.57 -16.33
N PRO A 614 -49.27 10.85 -16.11
CA PRO A 614 -50.39 11.45 -16.84
C PRO A 614 -50.11 11.55 -18.35
N LEU A 615 -48.86 11.78 -18.77
CA LEU A 615 -48.48 11.75 -20.19
C LEU A 615 -48.70 10.38 -20.83
N THR A 616 -48.39 9.29 -20.13
CA THR A 616 -48.60 7.91 -20.62
C THR A 616 -50.08 7.63 -20.83
N LEU A 617 -50.91 8.01 -19.84
CA LEU A 617 -52.37 7.83 -19.86
C LEU A 617 -53.10 8.73 -20.87
N MET A 618 -52.45 9.81 -21.34
CA MET A 618 -52.94 10.64 -22.42
C MET A 618 -52.50 10.13 -23.79
N LEU A 619 -51.18 9.97 -23.99
CA LEU A 619 -50.59 9.66 -25.29
C LEU A 619 -50.97 8.26 -25.75
N GLY A 620 -50.94 7.26 -24.87
CA GLY A 620 -51.21 5.87 -25.23
C GLY A 620 -52.57 5.67 -25.92
N PRO A 621 -53.70 6.02 -25.28
CA PRO A 621 -55.02 5.92 -25.90
C PRO A 621 -55.18 6.77 -27.15
N LEU A 622 -54.67 8.01 -27.15
CA LEU A 622 -54.76 8.92 -28.31
C LEU A 622 -53.98 8.39 -29.52
N GLU A 623 -52.74 7.92 -29.32
CA GLU A 623 -51.92 7.32 -30.37
C GLU A 623 -52.54 6.02 -30.89
N SER A 624 -53.12 5.20 -30.00
CA SER A 624 -53.78 3.96 -30.38
C SER A 624 -55.00 4.23 -31.27
N ALA A 625 -55.87 5.17 -30.88
CA ALA A 625 -57.03 5.58 -31.67
C ALA A 625 -56.63 6.15 -33.05
N VAL A 626 -55.61 7.01 -33.09
CA VAL A 626 -55.07 7.59 -34.34
C VAL A 626 -54.48 6.50 -35.25
N ASN A 627 -53.66 5.60 -34.70
CA ASN A 627 -53.01 4.55 -35.49
C ASN A 627 -54.01 3.50 -36.00
N GLN A 628 -55.01 3.16 -35.20
CA GLN A 628 -56.05 2.17 -35.55
C GLN A 628 -57.19 2.78 -36.40
N HIS A 629 -57.20 4.10 -36.61
CA HIS A 629 -58.25 4.83 -37.32
C HIS A 629 -59.65 4.57 -36.72
N GLN A 630 -59.73 4.53 -35.38
CA GLN A 630 -60.96 4.30 -34.63
C GLN A 630 -61.29 5.48 -33.73
N ASP A 631 -62.57 5.63 -33.38
CA ASP A 631 -63.01 6.61 -32.40
C ASP A 631 -62.48 6.25 -31.01
N LEU A 632 -62.11 7.27 -30.22
CA LEU A 632 -61.66 7.07 -28.85
C LEU A 632 -62.86 6.74 -27.95
N PRO A 633 -62.88 5.59 -27.24
CA PRO A 633 -63.93 5.27 -26.30
C PRO A 633 -64.08 6.35 -25.22
N TYR A 634 -65.32 6.63 -24.79
CA TYR A 634 -65.61 7.68 -23.79
C TYR A 634 -64.78 7.54 -22.51
N GLU A 635 -64.61 6.32 -22.00
CA GLU A 635 -63.79 6.03 -20.82
C GLU A 635 -62.32 6.45 -21.02
N GLN A 636 -61.73 6.16 -22.17
CA GLN A 636 -60.34 6.53 -22.48
C GLN A 636 -60.20 8.04 -22.69
N ALA A 637 -61.19 8.67 -23.33
CA ALA A 637 -61.26 10.12 -23.47
C ALA A 637 -61.36 10.83 -22.11
N ALA A 638 -62.14 10.28 -21.18
CA ALA A 638 -62.28 10.79 -19.83
C ALA A 638 -60.98 10.67 -19.02
N ILE A 639 -60.31 9.51 -19.08
CA ILE A 639 -58.99 9.29 -18.45
C ILE A 639 -57.96 10.27 -19.00
N ALA A 640 -57.88 10.43 -20.33
CA ALA A 640 -56.95 11.36 -20.96
C ALA A 640 -57.24 12.82 -20.58
N LEU A 641 -58.51 13.24 -20.57
CA LEU A 641 -58.91 14.61 -20.18
C LEU A 641 -58.58 14.91 -18.71
N ARG A 642 -58.85 13.97 -17.80
CA ARG A 642 -58.52 14.11 -16.37
C ARG A 642 -57.01 14.26 -16.17
N ASN A 643 -56.22 13.39 -16.79
CA ASN A 643 -54.77 13.43 -16.71
C ASN A 643 -54.16 14.70 -17.36
N SER A 644 -54.79 15.24 -18.41
CA SER A 644 -54.43 16.53 -19.02
C SER A 644 -54.58 17.69 -18.03
N ARG A 645 -55.71 17.74 -17.32
CA ARG A 645 -55.99 18.80 -16.34
C ARG A 645 -55.08 18.69 -15.13
N ARG A 646 -54.80 17.48 -14.65
CA ARG A 646 -53.82 17.23 -13.58
C ARG A 646 -52.43 17.73 -13.96
N LEU A 647 -51.96 17.41 -15.18
CA LEU A 647 -50.67 17.88 -15.65
C LEU A 647 -50.60 19.41 -15.71
N LEU A 648 -51.64 20.07 -16.25
CA LEU A 648 -51.70 21.53 -16.30
C LEU A 648 -51.64 22.18 -14.91
N ARG A 649 -52.34 21.58 -13.93
CA ARG A 649 -52.31 22.02 -12.53
C ARG A 649 -50.89 21.92 -11.95
N LEU A 650 -50.21 20.79 -12.18
CA LEU A 650 -48.82 20.56 -11.76
C LEU A 650 -47.84 21.57 -12.39
N VAL A 651 -47.96 21.83 -13.69
CA VAL A 651 -47.12 22.82 -14.39
C VAL A 651 -47.32 24.22 -13.81
N ASN A 652 -48.56 24.63 -13.57
CA ASN A 652 -48.86 25.94 -12.99
C ASN A 652 -48.32 26.08 -11.56
N GLN A 653 -48.46 25.05 -10.73
CA GLN A 653 -47.89 25.03 -9.37
C GLN A 653 -46.36 25.15 -9.39
N LEU A 654 -45.68 24.45 -10.31
CA LEU A 654 -44.24 24.54 -10.46
C LEU A 654 -43.79 25.93 -10.91
N LEU A 655 -44.51 26.55 -11.86
CA LEU A 655 -44.23 27.90 -12.32
C LEU A 655 -44.44 28.96 -11.24
N ASP A 656 -45.47 28.80 -10.39
CA ASP A 656 -45.72 29.68 -9.25
C ASP A 656 -44.57 29.63 -8.23
N ILE A 657 -44.06 28.42 -7.91
CA ILE A 657 -42.89 28.25 -7.02
C ILE A 657 -41.63 28.86 -7.63
N GLN A 658 -41.36 28.63 -8.91
CA GLN A 658 -40.20 29.23 -9.60
C GLN A 658 -40.25 30.77 -9.60
N ARG A 659 -41.46 31.35 -9.71
CA ARG A 659 -41.65 32.81 -9.64
C ARG A 659 -41.42 33.35 -8.22
N LEU A 660 -41.82 32.60 -7.19
CA LEU A 660 -41.56 32.92 -5.79
C LEU A 660 -40.06 32.87 -5.47
N ASP A 661 -39.36 31.77 -5.81
CA ASP A 661 -37.91 31.60 -5.57
C ASP A 661 -37.06 32.68 -6.26
N ALA A 662 -37.48 33.12 -7.44
CA ALA A 662 -36.80 34.17 -8.19
C ALA A 662 -37.09 35.59 -7.65
N GLY A 663 -37.94 35.73 -6.62
CA GLY A 663 -38.41 37.03 -6.13
C GLY A 663 -39.21 37.82 -7.17
N LYS A 664 -39.70 37.15 -8.23
CA LYS A 664 -40.41 37.77 -9.36
C LYS A 664 -41.93 37.77 -9.20
N MET A 665 -42.44 37.11 -8.16
CA MET A 665 -43.86 37.14 -7.84
C MET A 665 -44.22 38.48 -7.18
N GLN A 666 -44.77 39.41 -7.97
CA GLN A 666 -45.30 40.68 -7.47
C GLN A 666 -46.74 40.48 -6.98
N ALA A 667 -46.98 40.69 -5.68
CA ALA A 667 -48.32 40.66 -5.08
C ALA A 667 -48.97 42.04 -5.17
N SER A 668 -50.31 42.06 -5.20
CA SER A 668 -51.09 43.28 -5.15
C SER A 668 -52.06 43.22 -3.98
N PHE A 669 -51.73 43.93 -2.90
CA PHE A 669 -52.47 43.87 -1.65
C PHE A 669 -53.58 44.92 -1.61
N ARG A 670 -54.81 44.49 -1.35
CA ARG A 670 -55.99 45.35 -1.34
C ARG A 670 -56.84 45.11 -0.09
N PRO A 671 -57.55 46.12 0.43
CA PRO A 671 -58.40 45.96 1.61
C PRO A 671 -59.53 44.96 1.31
N CYS A 672 -59.67 43.95 2.17
CA CYS A 672 -60.61 42.84 2.03
C CYS A 672 -61.40 42.61 3.33
N ASN A 673 -62.69 42.34 3.20
CA ASN A 673 -63.52 41.77 4.27
C ASN A 673 -63.29 40.26 4.33
N LEU A 674 -62.43 39.81 5.24
CA LEU A 674 -62.04 38.41 5.31
C LEU A 674 -63.21 37.45 5.59
N VAL A 675 -64.19 37.89 6.39
CA VAL A 675 -65.35 37.06 6.73
C VAL A 675 -66.15 36.73 5.47
N GLU A 676 -66.50 37.76 4.68
CA GLU A 676 -67.25 37.62 3.43
C GLU A 676 -66.46 36.81 2.38
N PHE A 677 -65.14 37.02 2.30
CA PHE A 677 -64.27 36.27 1.42
C PHE A 677 -64.21 34.78 1.76
N VAL A 678 -64.00 34.43 3.02
CA VAL A 678 -63.96 33.03 3.49
C VAL A 678 -65.33 32.37 3.34
N GLU A 679 -66.41 33.03 3.74
CA GLU A 679 -67.77 32.50 3.60
C GLU A 679 -68.09 32.17 2.14
N THR A 680 -67.71 33.04 1.20
CA THR A 680 -67.93 32.78 -0.23
C THR A 680 -67.21 31.53 -0.73
N ILE A 681 -65.96 31.30 -0.30
CA ILE A 681 -65.19 30.12 -0.69
C ILE A 681 -65.77 28.87 -0.03
N VAL A 682 -66.15 28.93 1.24
CA VAL A 682 -66.75 27.80 1.97
C VAL A 682 -68.07 27.38 1.34
N GLU A 683 -68.91 28.33 0.90
CA GLU A 683 -70.16 28.04 0.19
C GLU A 683 -69.93 27.32 -1.14
N ALA A 684 -68.81 27.58 -1.83
CA ALA A 684 -68.46 26.84 -3.04
C ALA A 684 -68.16 25.35 -2.76
N PHE A 685 -67.66 25.00 -1.57
CA PHE A 685 -67.38 23.63 -1.17
C PHE A 685 -68.60 22.89 -0.57
N ARG A 686 -69.65 23.60 -0.17
CA ARG A 686 -70.83 23.03 0.51
C ARG A 686 -71.50 21.90 -0.29
N PRO A 687 -71.81 22.05 -1.60
CA PRO A 687 -72.44 20.97 -2.39
C PRO A 687 -71.59 19.70 -2.47
N TYR A 688 -70.26 19.85 -2.50
CA TYR A 688 -69.30 18.75 -2.60
C TYR A 688 -69.18 17.99 -1.27
N CYS A 689 -69.12 18.72 -0.15
CA CYS A 689 -69.17 18.12 1.18
C CYS A 689 -70.48 17.34 1.40
N GLU A 690 -71.62 17.89 0.97
CA GLU A 690 -72.92 17.21 1.06
C GLU A 690 -72.97 15.92 0.22
N LYS A 691 -72.46 15.95 -1.02
CA LYS A 691 -72.37 14.76 -1.89
C LYS A 691 -71.55 13.64 -1.25
N LYS A 692 -70.45 13.98 -0.56
CA LYS A 692 -69.56 13.04 0.16
C LYS A 692 -70.07 12.66 1.56
N GLY A 693 -71.22 13.19 1.99
CA GLY A 693 -71.78 12.93 3.33
C GLY A 693 -70.94 13.52 4.47
N LEU A 694 -70.28 14.67 4.25
CA LEU A 694 -69.50 15.42 5.24
C LEU A 694 -70.28 16.61 5.80
N ASN A 695 -70.09 16.89 7.09
CA ASN A 695 -70.68 18.06 7.74
C ASN A 695 -69.71 19.26 7.63
N LEU A 696 -70.12 20.34 6.96
CA LEU A 696 -69.35 21.58 6.86
C LEU A 696 -69.92 22.65 7.79
N LEU A 697 -69.18 22.99 8.86
CA LEU A 697 -69.55 23.97 9.88
C LEU A 697 -68.71 25.24 9.74
N THR A 698 -69.33 26.40 9.94
CA THR A 698 -68.67 27.71 9.81
C THR A 698 -68.97 28.58 11.01
N TYR A 699 -67.93 29.12 11.64
CA TYR A 699 -68.01 30.02 12.79
C TYR A 699 -67.23 31.31 12.50
N THR A 700 -67.91 32.43 12.32
CA THR A 700 -67.28 33.71 11.97
C THR A 700 -67.54 34.77 13.02
N SER A 701 -66.51 35.56 13.33
CA SER A 701 -66.60 36.77 14.16
C SER A 701 -66.18 37.99 13.34
N PRO A 702 -66.81 39.17 13.49
CA PRO A 702 -66.40 40.38 12.79
C PRO A 702 -64.93 40.71 13.05
N CYS A 703 -64.17 41.01 12.00
CA CYS A 703 -62.75 41.33 12.06
C CYS A 703 -62.42 42.65 11.33
N LEU A 704 -61.27 43.24 11.67
CA LEU A 704 -60.75 44.42 10.99
C LEU A 704 -60.35 44.07 9.53
N PRO A 705 -60.43 45.03 8.59
CA PRO A 705 -60.03 44.80 7.20
C PRO A 705 -58.56 44.37 7.11
N VAL A 706 -58.30 43.34 6.32
CA VAL A 706 -56.95 42.80 6.04
C VAL A 706 -56.59 43.10 4.59
N TYR A 707 -55.32 43.36 4.33
CA TYR A 707 -54.84 43.64 2.98
C TYR A 707 -54.34 42.35 2.33
N LEU A 708 -55.06 41.88 1.32
CA LEU A 708 -54.79 40.60 0.67
C LEU A 708 -54.68 40.75 -0.85
N ASP A 709 -53.85 39.90 -1.44
CA ASP A 709 -53.94 39.57 -2.84
C ASP A 709 -55.00 38.47 -3.00
N LEU A 710 -56.21 38.87 -3.43
CA LEU A 710 -57.38 38.00 -3.44
C LEU A 710 -57.15 36.72 -4.27
N GLU A 711 -56.48 36.82 -5.41
CA GLU A 711 -56.23 35.67 -6.31
C GLU A 711 -55.26 34.66 -5.68
N ARG A 712 -54.25 35.14 -4.95
CA ARG A 712 -53.27 34.29 -4.27
C ARG A 712 -53.81 33.71 -2.96
N PHE A 713 -54.56 34.50 -2.20
CA PHE A 713 -55.12 34.04 -0.93
C PHE A 713 -56.31 33.09 -1.13
N ASP A 714 -57.02 33.19 -2.25
CA ASP A 714 -57.99 32.17 -2.70
C ASP A 714 -57.34 30.78 -2.80
N LYS A 715 -56.15 30.69 -3.43
CA LYS A 715 -55.38 29.43 -3.50
C LYS A 715 -55.01 28.88 -2.13
N VAL A 716 -54.78 29.73 -1.13
CA VAL A 716 -54.47 29.30 0.24
C VAL A 716 -55.67 28.56 0.84
N LEU A 717 -56.84 29.18 0.81
CA LEU A 717 -58.07 28.62 1.37
C LEU A 717 -58.51 27.37 0.59
N TYR A 718 -58.41 27.40 -0.73
CA TYR A 718 -58.72 26.26 -1.60
C TYR A 718 -57.88 25.03 -1.25
N ASN A 719 -56.55 25.18 -1.15
CA ASN A 719 -55.66 24.05 -0.83
C ASN A 719 -55.96 23.45 0.55
N LEU A 720 -56.26 24.29 1.54
CA LEU A 720 -56.57 23.82 2.89
C LEU A 720 -57.94 23.13 2.97
N LEU A 721 -58.99 23.69 2.36
CA LEU A 721 -60.33 23.11 2.33
C LEU A 721 -60.39 21.83 1.48
N SER A 722 -59.72 21.82 0.33
CA SER A 722 -59.60 20.62 -0.52
C SER A 722 -58.88 19.49 0.22
N ASN A 723 -57.81 19.79 0.97
CA ASN A 723 -57.15 18.80 1.83
C ASN A 723 -58.09 18.28 2.92
N ALA A 724 -58.81 19.17 3.63
CA ALA A 724 -59.76 18.76 4.67
C ALA A 724 -60.85 17.83 4.11
N MET A 725 -61.44 18.16 2.96
CA MET A 725 -62.44 17.34 2.27
C MET A 725 -61.88 15.99 1.80
N LYS A 726 -60.63 15.98 1.33
CA LYS A 726 -59.96 14.78 0.82
C LYS A 726 -59.64 13.76 1.92
N PHE A 727 -59.22 14.23 3.10
CA PHE A 727 -58.75 13.36 4.18
C PHE A 727 -59.80 13.08 5.28
N THR A 728 -60.99 13.68 5.19
CA THR A 728 -62.12 13.39 6.09
C THR A 728 -62.97 12.25 5.52
N PRO A 729 -63.19 11.16 6.28
CA PRO A 729 -64.07 10.07 5.85
C PRO A 729 -65.55 10.45 5.92
N VAL A 730 -66.41 9.71 5.20
CA VAL A 730 -67.88 9.90 5.17
C VAL A 730 -68.44 9.96 6.60
N GLY A 731 -69.29 10.94 6.89
CA GLY A 731 -69.85 11.21 8.22
C GLY A 731 -68.97 12.08 9.13
N GLY A 732 -67.75 12.42 8.68
CA GLY A 732 -66.86 13.35 9.39
C GLY A 732 -67.28 14.81 9.28
N THR A 733 -66.60 15.68 10.02
CA THR A 733 -66.92 17.11 10.11
C THR A 733 -65.70 17.96 9.75
N ILE A 734 -65.92 19.00 8.94
CA ILE A 734 -64.96 20.06 8.62
C ILE A 734 -65.50 21.35 9.24
N THR A 735 -64.69 22.00 10.07
CA THR A 735 -65.03 23.24 10.77
C THR A 735 -64.11 24.36 10.31
N VAL A 736 -64.70 25.45 9.83
CA VAL A 736 -63.98 26.67 9.43
C VAL A 736 -64.29 27.77 10.43
N THR A 737 -63.26 28.29 11.08
CA THR A 737 -63.39 29.34 12.11
C THR A 737 -62.61 30.58 11.72
N VAL A 738 -63.25 31.75 11.73
CA VAL A 738 -62.59 33.06 11.54
C VAL A 738 -62.79 33.92 12.78
N GLU A 739 -61.70 34.25 13.46
CA GLU A 739 -61.72 35.00 14.72
C GLU A 739 -60.69 36.15 14.72
N SER A 740 -61.04 37.27 15.34
CA SER A 740 -60.09 38.35 15.59
C SER A 740 -59.32 38.08 16.90
N ALA A 741 -58.00 38.17 16.84
CA ALA A 741 -57.08 37.93 17.94
C ALA A 741 -56.12 39.12 18.10
N GLY A 742 -56.62 40.24 18.65
CA GLY A 742 -55.85 41.48 18.80
C GLY A 742 -55.51 42.09 17.43
N ASP A 743 -54.22 42.33 17.18
CA ASP A 743 -53.72 42.88 15.91
C ASP A 743 -53.68 41.84 14.77
N HIS A 744 -54.09 40.60 15.04
CA HIS A 744 -54.12 39.51 14.05
C HIS A 744 -55.54 38.99 13.82
N VAL A 745 -55.78 38.43 12.64
CA VAL A 745 -56.95 37.63 12.32
C VAL A 745 -56.52 36.18 12.16
N ARG A 746 -57.25 35.26 12.80
CA ARG A 746 -56.98 33.83 12.78
C ARG A 746 -58.02 33.12 11.92
N VAL A 747 -57.58 32.39 10.90
CA VAL A 747 -58.40 31.49 10.09
C VAL A 747 -58.02 30.06 10.43
N GLN A 748 -58.96 29.26 10.90
CA GLN A 748 -58.76 27.86 11.24
C GLN A 748 -59.61 26.95 10.37
N ILE A 749 -59.01 25.88 9.86
CA ILE A 749 -59.69 24.80 9.16
C ILE A 749 -59.36 23.52 9.91
N ALA A 750 -60.36 22.98 10.61
CA ALA A 750 -60.26 21.76 11.40
C ALA A 750 -61.06 20.65 10.73
N ASP A 751 -60.44 19.48 10.60
CA ASP A 751 -61.06 18.27 10.04
C ASP A 751 -61.04 17.15 11.07
N THR A 752 -62.07 16.28 11.06
CA THR A 752 -62.08 15.03 11.83
C THR A 752 -61.57 13.85 10.99
N GLY A 753 -60.55 14.09 10.17
CA GLY A 753 -59.97 13.11 9.27
C GLY A 753 -58.97 12.17 9.94
N ILE A 754 -58.13 11.54 9.12
CA ILE A 754 -57.14 10.53 9.56
C ILE A 754 -56.04 11.07 10.49
N GLY A 755 -55.90 12.39 10.61
CA GLY A 755 -54.81 13.02 11.34
C GLY A 755 -53.41 12.72 10.77
N ILE A 756 -52.40 13.41 11.30
CA ILE A 756 -51.01 13.36 10.83
C ILE A 756 -50.12 12.87 11.98
N ARG A 757 -49.16 12.01 11.67
CA ARG A 757 -48.22 11.49 12.66
C ARG A 757 -47.28 12.59 13.17
N PRO A 758 -46.91 12.62 14.46
CA PRO A 758 -46.03 13.65 15.02
C PRO A 758 -44.69 13.78 14.29
N GLU A 759 -44.13 12.66 13.83
CA GLU A 759 -42.86 12.60 13.07
C GLU A 759 -42.93 13.34 11.73
N GLN A 760 -44.12 13.49 11.15
CA GLN A 760 -44.34 14.05 9.81
C GLN A 760 -44.68 15.53 9.83
N ILE A 761 -45.12 16.04 10.97
CA ILE A 761 -45.52 17.45 11.13
C ILE A 761 -44.40 18.44 10.77
N PRO A 762 -43.12 18.25 11.17
CA PRO A 762 -42.04 19.19 10.82
C PRO A 762 -41.78 19.31 9.32
N HIS A 763 -42.25 18.32 8.57
CA HIS A 763 -41.88 18.05 7.19
C HIS A 763 -43.03 18.31 6.20
N LEU A 764 -44.21 18.68 6.70
CA LEU A 764 -45.45 18.80 5.93
C LEU A 764 -45.44 19.97 4.93
N PHE A 765 -44.66 21.01 5.24
CA PHE A 765 -44.51 22.20 4.39
C PHE A 765 -43.29 22.11 3.46
N GLU A 766 -42.57 20.98 3.46
CA GLU A 766 -41.49 20.74 2.51
C GLU A 766 -42.04 20.39 1.12
N ARG A 767 -41.32 20.80 0.08
CA ARG A 767 -41.75 20.64 -1.32
C ARG A 767 -41.70 19.16 -1.71
N PHE A 768 -42.74 18.66 -2.40
CA PHE A 768 -42.86 17.29 -2.90
C PHE A 768 -42.83 16.19 -1.84
N ARG A 769 -42.95 16.55 -0.55
CA ARG A 769 -43.01 15.57 0.54
C ARG A 769 -44.47 15.29 0.88
N GLN A 770 -44.85 14.02 0.87
CA GLN A 770 -46.17 13.54 1.29
C GLN A 770 -46.06 12.85 2.66
N ALA A 771 -47.13 12.87 3.45
CA ALA A 771 -47.21 12.13 4.70
C ALA A 771 -47.31 10.61 4.41
N GLU A 772 -46.23 9.86 4.62
CA GLU A 772 -46.20 8.40 4.50
C GLU A 772 -46.95 7.71 5.65
N GLY A 773 -48.14 7.15 5.44
CA GLY A 773 -48.70 6.24 6.43
C GLY A 773 -50.21 6.11 6.57
N SER A 774 -51.03 6.40 5.55
CA SER A 774 -52.44 6.07 5.57
C SER A 774 -52.74 4.80 4.76
N VAL A 775 -53.50 3.90 5.38
CA VAL A 775 -53.95 2.59 4.86
C VAL A 775 -54.87 2.72 3.62
N ASN A 776 -55.26 3.95 3.24
CA ASN A 776 -56.02 4.27 2.03
C ASN A 776 -55.28 5.33 1.20
N ARG A 777 -54.28 4.92 0.41
CA ARG A 777 -53.59 5.77 -0.60
C ARG A 777 -54.41 5.98 -1.89
N SER A 778 -55.75 5.99 -1.81
CA SER A 778 -56.62 6.32 -2.95
C SER A 778 -56.64 7.82 -3.31
N TYR A 779 -55.68 8.60 -2.80
CA TYR A 779 -55.76 10.05 -2.70
C TYR A 779 -54.42 10.71 -3.13
N GLU A 780 -54.10 10.65 -4.43
CA GLU A 780 -52.89 11.26 -5.03
C GLU A 780 -52.85 12.79 -4.90
N GLY A 781 -51.71 13.39 -4.54
CA GLY A 781 -51.53 14.85 -4.48
C GLY A 781 -50.09 15.28 -4.72
N SER A 782 -49.85 16.43 -5.33
CA SER A 782 -48.51 16.84 -5.82
C SER A 782 -47.43 17.07 -4.74
N GLY A 783 -47.80 17.11 -3.46
CA GLY A 783 -46.90 17.51 -2.38
C GLY A 783 -46.42 18.97 -2.47
N LEU A 784 -47.00 19.77 -3.38
CA LEU A 784 -46.66 21.18 -3.58
C LEU A 784 -47.66 22.13 -2.93
N GLY A 785 -48.90 21.69 -2.71
CA GLY A 785 -50.00 22.55 -2.24
C GLY A 785 -49.72 23.23 -0.90
N LEU A 786 -49.26 22.48 0.11
CA LEU A 786 -48.99 23.02 1.44
C LEU A 786 -47.72 23.89 1.49
N ALA A 787 -46.69 23.53 0.72
CA ALA A 787 -45.51 24.39 0.56
C ALA A 787 -45.89 25.73 -0.08
N LEU A 788 -46.71 25.71 -1.13
CA LEU A 788 -47.26 26.92 -1.75
C LEU A 788 -48.12 27.73 -0.78
N VAL A 789 -48.96 27.08 0.03
CA VAL A 789 -49.75 27.74 1.08
C VAL A 789 -48.84 28.50 2.04
N LYS A 790 -47.78 27.86 2.54
CA LYS A 790 -46.83 28.51 3.46
C LYS A 790 -46.18 29.74 2.83
N GLU A 791 -45.63 29.61 1.63
CA GLU A 791 -44.98 30.70 0.90
C GLU A 791 -45.95 31.85 0.60
N LEU A 792 -47.19 31.55 0.20
CA LEU A 792 -48.22 32.56 -0.04
C LEU A 792 -48.69 33.24 1.25
N VAL A 793 -48.80 32.52 2.37
CA VAL A 793 -49.13 33.12 3.68
C VAL A 793 -47.99 34.04 4.14
N GLU A 794 -46.74 33.60 4.00
CA GLU A 794 -45.55 34.39 4.34
C GLU A 794 -45.42 35.63 3.44
N LEU A 795 -45.78 35.54 2.15
CA LEU A 795 -45.87 36.67 1.22
C LEU A 795 -46.84 37.76 1.72
N HIS A 796 -47.91 37.37 2.42
CA HIS A 796 -48.87 38.29 3.05
C HIS A 796 -48.44 38.74 4.47
N GLY A 797 -47.20 38.43 4.90
CA GLY A 797 -46.71 38.70 6.26
C GLY A 797 -47.44 37.92 7.35
N GLY A 798 -48.10 36.83 6.99
CA GLY A 798 -48.79 35.92 7.90
C GLY A 798 -47.92 34.74 8.34
N GLN A 799 -48.48 33.92 9.24
CA GLN A 799 -47.89 32.66 9.68
C GLN A 799 -48.91 31.53 9.53
N ILE A 800 -48.46 30.31 9.24
CA ILE A 800 -49.29 29.10 9.28
C ILE A 800 -48.70 28.08 10.26
N SER A 801 -49.57 27.34 10.95
CA SER A 801 -49.18 26.17 11.74
C SER A 801 -50.26 25.09 11.67
N ILE A 802 -49.91 23.93 12.23
CA ILE A 802 -50.79 22.77 12.27
C ILE A 802 -50.76 22.15 13.67
N GLY A 803 -51.93 21.79 14.18
CA GLY A 803 -52.09 20.85 15.28
C GLY A 803 -52.83 19.62 14.77
N SER A 804 -52.29 18.42 15.01
CA SER A 804 -52.94 17.19 14.55
C SER A 804 -52.64 16.04 15.48
N VAL A 805 -53.64 15.16 15.64
CA VAL A 805 -53.52 13.90 16.37
C VAL A 805 -53.90 12.79 15.41
N TYR A 806 -52.98 11.84 15.22
CA TYR A 806 -53.18 10.72 14.31
C TYR A 806 -54.46 9.96 14.70
N THR A 807 -55.33 9.70 13.72
CA THR A 807 -56.69 9.11 13.81
C THR A 807 -57.80 9.97 14.40
N GLU A 808 -57.51 11.18 14.91
CA GLU A 808 -58.55 12.08 15.46
C GLU A 808 -58.83 13.30 14.57
N GLY A 809 -57.85 13.77 13.79
CA GLY A 809 -58.02 14.87 12.85
C GLY A 809 -56.86 15.85 12.78
N SER A 810 -57.02 16.90 11.98
CA SER A 810 -56.01 17.97 11.84
C SER A 810 -56.65 19.35 11.95
N THR A 811 -55.88 20.34 12.37
CA THR A 811 -56.30 21.74 12.44
C THR A 811 -55.18 22.61 11.90
N PHE A 812 -55.42 23.19 10.73
CA PHE A 812 -54.55 24.19 10.14
C PHE A 812 -54.98 25.57 10.63
N THR A 813 -54.02 26.37 11.08
CA THR A 813 -54.26 27.72 11.59
C THR A 813 -53.40 28.72 10.83
N VAL A 814 -54.03 29.71 10.22
CA VAL A 814 -53.39 30.83 9.53
C VAL A 814 -53.60 32.11 10.34
N TRP A 815 -52.52 32.85 10.59
CA TRP A 815 -52.52 34.15 11.26
C TRP A 815 -52.15 35.24 10.26
N LEU A 816 -52.98 36.27 10.16
CA LEU A 816 -52.75 37.43 9.29
C LEU A 816 -52.69 38.69 10.15
N GLN A 817 -51.73 39.58 9.89
CA GLN A 817 -51.67 40.89 10.56
C GLN A 817 -52.69 41.86 9.96
N THR A 818 -53.35 42.64 10.83
CA THR A 818 -54.28 43.70 10.39
C THR A 818 -53.52 44.97 9.99
N GLY A 819 -54.10 45.77 9.08
CA GLY A 819 -53.46 46.97 8.53
C GLY A 819 -52.39 46.69 7.47
N THR A 820 -51.57 47.70 7.16
CA THR A 820 -50.60 47.66 6.03
C THR A 820 -49.13 47.74 6.45
N ALA A 821 -48.84 47.89 7.75
CA ALA A 821 -47.50 48.21 8.25
C ALA A 821 -46.44 47.12 7.97
N HIS A 822 -46.87 45.88 7.75
CA HIS A 822 -46.02 44.73 7.44
C HIS A 822 -45.84 44.49 5.94
N LEU A 823 -46.56 45.23 5.09
CA LEU A 823 -46.59 45.03 3.64
C LEU A 823 -45.70 46.08 2.91
N PRO A 824 -45.14 45.73 1.73
CA PRO A 824 -44.40 46.68 0.90
C PRO A 824 -45.32 47.82 0.42
N LEU A 825 -44.97 49.07 0.75
CA LEU A 825 -45.76 50.27 0.42
C LEU A 825 -46.03 50.45 -1.08
N ASP A 826 -45.15 49.94 -1.94
CA ASP A 826 -45.24 49.96 -3.40
C ASP A 826 -46.24 48.96 -3.99
N GLN A 827 -46.71 48.00 -3.19
CA GLN A 827 -47.60 46.90 -3.61
C GLN A 827 -49.01 46.99 -3.00
N VAL A 828 -49.26 48.01 -2.16
CA VAL A 828 -50.56 48.28 -1.54
C VAL A 828 -51.40 49.18 -2.44
N LEU A 829 -52.59 48.71 -2.81
CA LEU A 829 -53.56 49.44 -3.62
C LEU A 829 -54.83 49.70 -2.80
N GLU A 830 -55.24 50.95 -2.65
CA GLU A 830 -56.45 51.31 -1.88
C GLU A 830 -57.77 51.11 -2.65
N VAL A 831 -57.72 50.66 -3.90
CA VAL A 831 -58.92 50.44 -4.73
C VAL A 831 -59.45 49.01 -4.50
N PRO A 832 -60.68 48.83 -3.97
CA PRO A 832 -61.31 47.51 -3.88
C PRO A 832 -61.49 46.90 -5.27
N THR A 833 -61.13 45.63 -5.47
CA THR A 833 -61.45 44.90 -6.71
C THR A 833 -62.83 44.25 -6.58
N GLU A 834 -63.62 44.26 -7.65
CA GLU A 834 -64.71 43.28 -7.79
C GLU A 834 -64.12 41.88 -7.88
N VAL A 835 -64.61 40.97 -7.03
CA VAL A 835 -64.11 39.60 -6.97
C VAL A 835 -64.59 38.83 -8.21
N GLN A 836 -63.67 38.38 -9.07
CA GLN A 836 -63.99 37.53 -10.22
C GLN A 836 -63.92 36.05 -9.82
N PHE A 837 -65.09 35.43 -9.57
CA PHE A 837 -65.23 34.09 -8.97
C PHE A 837 -65.18 32.88 -9.93
N ASN A 838 -64.88 33.07 -11.21
CA ASN A 838 -65.04 31.99 -12.22
C ASN A 838 -63.98 30.86 -12.16
N ARG A 839 -62.98 30.91 -11.26
CA ARG A 839 -61.90 29.90 -11.20
C ARG A 839 -62.12 28.77 -10.20
N ALA A 840 -62.62 29.05 -9.00
CA ALA A 840 -62.86 28.02 -7.98
C ALA A 840 -63.87 26.96 -8.46
N ALA A 841 -64.93 27.37 -9.19
CA ALA A 841 -65.90 26.46 -9.77
C ALA A 841 -65.32 25.53 -10.87
N VAL A 842 -64.28 25.98 -11.58
CA VAL A 842 -63.59 25.17 -12.61
C VAL A 842 -62.67 24.13 -11.96
N GLU A 843 -61.99 24.49 -10.87
CA GLU A 843 -61.13 23.54 -10.13
C GLU A 843 -61.93 22.52 -9.30
N LEU A 844 -63.12 22.89 -8.81
CA LEU A 844 -64.05 21.99 -8.10
C LEU A 844 -64.77 21.01 -9.04
N ALA A 845 -65.14 21.43 -10.26
CA ALA A 845 -65.70 20.54 -11.28
C ALA A 845 -64.72 19.44 -11.73
N ASP A 846 -63.41 19.63 -11.54
CA ASP A 846 -62.39 18.61 -11.82
C ASP A 846 -62.32 17.51 -10.74
N LEU A 847 -62.74 17.79 -9.49
CA LEU A 847 -62.81 16.81 -8.41
C LEU A 847 -64.02 15.86 -8.56
N GLU A 848 -65.10 16.31 -9.20
CA GLU A 848 -66.29 15.48 -9.52
C GLU A 848 -65.98 14.31 -10.46
N ILE A 849 -65.02 14.47 -11.38
CA ILE A 849 -64.62 13.43 -12.36
C ILE A 849 -63.76 12.33 -11.70
N GLU A 850 -63.16 12.62 -10.54
CA GLU A 850 -62.35 11.66 -9.77
C GLU A 850 -63.23 10.72 -8.93
N GLU A 851 -64.31 11.20 -8.30
CA GLU A 851 -65.18 10.38 -7.45
C GLU A 851 -66.22 9.54 -8.21
N GLU A 852 -66.80 10.03 -9.32
CA GLU A 852 -67.80 9.28 -10.11
C GLU A 852 -67.21 8.01 -10.79
N ALA A 853 -65.90 7.97 -11.01
CA ALA A 853 -65.21 6.81 -11.59
C ALA A 853 -64.97 5.68 -10.55
N LEU A 854 -64.72 6.04 -9.29
CA LEU A 854 -64.48 5.10 -8.18
C LEU A 854 -65.74 4.29 -7.83
N GLU A 855 -66.93 4.92 -7.88
CA GLU A 855 -68.21 4.23 -7.63
C GLU A 855 -68.60 3.26 -8.75
N SER A 856 -68.20 3.54 -10.00
CA SER A 856 -68.42 2.62 -11.13
C SER A 856 -67.54 1.37 -11.10
N GLU A 857 -66.38 1.40 -10.43
CA GLU A 857 -65.49 0.23 -10.30
C GLU A 857 -65.99 -0.80 -9.28
N GLU A 858 -66.61 -0.39 -8.15
CA GLU A 858 -67.19 -1.33 -7.17
C GLU A 858 -68.37 -2.15 -7.73
N LEU A 859 -69.05 -1.63 -8.75
CA LEU A 859 -70.15 -2.32 -9.42
C LEU A 859 -69.68 -3.39 -10.42
N ILE A 860 -68.45 -3.30 -10.94
CA ILE A 860 -67.90 -4.26 -11.93
C ILE A 860 -67.35 -5.50 -11.22
N VAL A 861 -66.75 -5.35 -10.03
CA VAL A 861 -66.18 -6.47 -9.24
C VAL A 861 -67.25 -7.48 -8.80
N ASN A 862 -68.50 -7.05 -8.61
CA ASN A 862 -69.60 -7.91 -8.14
C ASN A 862 -70.36 -8.65 -9.27
N ALA A 863 -70.06 -8.37 -10.55
CA ALA A 863 -70.81 -8.95 -11.67
C ALA A 863 -70.25 -10.31 -12.17
N GLU A 864 -69.06 -10.72 -11.74
CA GLU A 864 -68.39 -11.94 -12.25
C GLU A 864 -68.71 -13.23 -11.46
N GLU A 865 -69.41 -13.17 -10.32
CA GLU A 865 -69.76 -14.37 -9.53
C GLU A 865 -71.05 -15.10 -9.96
N LEU A 866 -71.76 -14.64 -11.00
CA LEU A 866 -73.03 -15.25 -11.44
C LEU A 866 -73.06 -15.47 -12.95
N LYS A 867 -72.40 -16.52 -13.45
CA LYS A 867 -72.74 -17.20 -14.72
C LYS A 867 -71.95 -18.50 -14.94
N GLU A 868 -72.25 -19.51 -14.13
CA GLU A 868 -72.26 -20.89 -14.65
C GLU A 868 -73.64 -21.14 -15.27
N SER A 869 -73.75 -21.18 -16.61
CA SER A 869 -74.57 -22.18 -17.33
C SER A 869 -74.66 -21.92 -18.84
N SER A 870 -74.40 -23.01 -19.57
CA SER A 870 -75.02 -23.42 -20.84
C SER A 870 -74.64 -22.75 -22.18
N THR A 871 -73.82 -23.51 -22.90
CA THR A 871 -73.95 -24.03 -24.28
C THR A 871 -73.14 -23.43 -25.43
N PRO A 872 -72.62 -24.31 -26.33
CA PRO A 872 -71.53 -24.02 -27.25
C PRO A 872 -72.03 -23.75 -28.67
N ASN A 873 -71.39 -22.85 -29.40
CA ASN A 873 -71.35 -22.95 -30.86
C ASN A 873 -70.13 -22.29 -31.50
N SER A 874 -69.30 -23.17 -32.07
CA SER A 874 -68.42 -23.11 -33.25
C SER A 874 -68.42 -21.82 -34.09
N SER A 875 -67.36 -21.42 -34.78
CA SER A 875 -66.22 -22.19 -35.31
C SER A 875 -65.17 -21.25 -35.93
N LEU A 876 -63.97 -21.83 -36.10
CA LEU A 876 -62.83 -21.40 -36.91
C LEU A 876 -61.70 -20.66 -36.18
N LEU A 877 -60.98 -21.36 -35.31
CA LEU A 877 -59.51 -21.28 -35.31
C LEU A 877 -58.91 -22.66 -35.05
N THR A 878 -57.86 -22.92 -35.82
CA THR A 878 -57.10 -24.14 -35.99
C THR A 878 -56.49 -24.69 -34.69
N HIS A 879 -56.44 -26.02 -34.62
CA HIS A 879 -55.76 -26.82 -33.61
C HIS A 879 -54.35 -26.32 -33.25
N HIS A 880 -54.20 -25.78 -32.03
CA HIS A 880 -53.08 -26.09 -31.13
C HIS A 880 -53.56 -25.80 -29.70
N SER A 881 -53.49 -26.79 -28.82
CA SER A 881 -53.68 -26.64 -27.38
C SER A 881 -52.62 -25.66 -26.85
N SER A 882 -52.94 -24.37 -26.80
CA SER A 882 -52.07 -23.34 -26.26
C SER A 882 -52.45 -23.11 -24.81
N HIS A 883 -51.48 -23.25 -23.91
CA HIS A 883 -51.56 -22.75 -22.55
C HIS A 883 -51.86 -21.24 -22.64
N ILE A 884 -52.97 -20.78 -22.06
CA ILE A 884 -53.25 -19.34 -21.97
C ILE A 884 -52.26 -18.78 -20.95
N SER A 885 -51.33 -17.94 -21.41
CA SER A 885 -50.32 -17.36 -20.53
C SER A 885 -50.94 -16.34 -19.56
N SER A 886 -50.55 -16.45 -18.30
CA SER A 886 -50.98 -15.61 -17.19
C SER A 886 -49.97 -14.51 -16.89
N ILE A 887 -50.43 -13.26 -16.79
CA ILE A 887 -49.60 -12.07 -16.58
C ILE A 887 -50.06 -11.33 -15.32
N LEU A 888 -49.13 -10.98 -14.44
CA LEU A 888 -49.40 -10.13 -13.28
C LEU A 888 -48.99 -8.68 -13.60
N VAL A 889 -49.90 -7.73 -13.41
CA VAL A 889 -49.66 -6.29 -13.52
C VAL A 889 -49.62 -5.67 -12.13
N VAL A 890 -48.49 -5.09 -11.75
CA VAL A 890 -48.26 -4.43 -10.47
C VAL A 890 -47.95 -2.97 -10.72
N ASP A 891 -48.79 -2.09 -10.22
CA ASP A 891 -48.61 -0.65 -10.31
C ASP A 891 -49.20 -0.06 -9.02
N ASP A 892 -49.01 1.21 -8.70
CA ASP A 892 -49.77 1.84 -7.61
C ASP A 892 -50.92 2.69 -8.18
N ASN A 893 -50.75 3.23 -9.38
CA ASN A 893 -51.74 4.03 -10.07
C ASN A 893 -52.87 3.15 -10.68
N PRO A 894 -54.14 3.36 -10.27
CA PRO A 894 -55.27 2.56 -10.75
C PRO A 894 -55.52 2.72 -12.26
N ASP A 895 -55.39 3.93 -12.80
CA ASP A 895 -55.62 4.19 -14.23
C ASP A 895 -54.57 3.47 -15.09
N LEU A 896 -53.30 3.50 -14.68
CA LEU A 896 -52.20 2.85 -15.41
C LEU A 896 -52.32 1.33 -15.35
N ARG A 897 -52.64 0.79 -14.19
CA ARG A 897 -52.94 -0.64 -14.00
C ARG A 897 -54.07 -1.09 -14.92
N THR A 898 -55.20 -0.38 -14.92
CA THR A 898 -56.37 -0.69 -15.75
C THR A 898 -56.05 -0.59 -17.23
N TYR A 899 -55.30 0.44 -17.64
CA TYR A 899 -54.86 0.61 -19.02
C TYR A 899 -53.96 -0.55 -19.50
N VAL A 900 -52.92 -0.90 -18.73
CA VAL A 900 -52.03 -2.03 -19.04
C VAL A 900 -52.78 -3.36 -19.05
N SER A 901 -53.66 -3.60 -18.07
CA SER A 901 -54.49 -4.81 -18.04
C SER A 901 -55.38 -4.92 -19.27
N ARG A 902 -55.99 -3.83 -19.73
CA ARG A 902 -56.85 -3.84 -20.92
C ARG A 902 -56.08 -4.13 -22.20
N ILE A 903 -54.86 -3.59 -22.37
CA ILE A 903 -53.98 -3.92 -23.50
C ILE A 903 -53.73 -5.43 -23.56
N LEU A 904 -53.40 -6.04 -22.41
CA LEU A 904 -53.07 -7.45 -22.32
C LEU A 904 -54.31 -8.36 -22.49
N LEU A 905 -55.45 -7.99 -21.90
CA LEU A 905 -56.72 -8.73 -22.04
C LEU A 905 -57.22 -8.76 -23.48
N ASN A 906 -57.10 -7.64 -24.21
CA ASN A 906 -57.50 -7.55 -25.62
C ASN A 906 -56.69 -8.49 -26.53
N GLU A 907 -55.50 -8.88 -26.11
CA GLU A 907 -54.60 -9.81 -26.82
C GLU A 907 -54.76 -11.27 -26.36
N GLY A 908 -55.71 -11.55 -25.47
CA GLY A 908 -56.08 -12.89 -25.04
C GLY A 908 -55.26 -13.46 -23.88
N TYR A 909 -54.50 -12.63 -23.16
CA TYR A 909 -53.78 -13.05 -21.95
C TYR A 909 -54.69 -13.08 -20.72
N GLN A 910 -54.43 -13.98 -19.77
CA GLN A 910 -55.07 -13.92 -18.46
C GLN A 910 -54.33 -12.91 -17.58
N VAL A 911 -55.02 -11.91 -17.05
CA VAL A 911 -54.37 -10.83 -16.28
C VAL A 911 -54.78 -10.86 -14.81
N TRP A 912 -53.80 -10.79 -13.92
CA TRP A 912 -53.99 -10.50 -12.50
C TRP A 912 -53.42 -9.14 -12.17
N THR A 913 -53.94 -8.48 -11.15
CA THR A 913 -53.52 -7.14 -10.76
C THR A 913 -53.11 -7.09 -9.29
N ALA A 914 -52.16 -6.21 -8.97
CA ALA A 914 -51.75 -5.89 -7.61
C ALA A 914 -51.51 -4.38 -7.48
N ARG A 915 -51.66 -3.85 -6.26
CA ARG A 915 -51.57 -2.41 -5.94
C ARG A 915 -50.20 -1.97 -5.41
N ASN A 916 -49.32 -2.91 -5.07
CA ASN A 916 -47.97 -2.65 -4.58
C ASN A 916 -47.09 -3.92 -4.69
N GLY A 917 -45.79 -3.79 -4.42
CA GLY A 917 -44.82 -4.88 -4.52
C GLY A 917 -45.03 -6.04 -3.54
N ASP A 918 -45.63 -5.81 -2.36
CA ASP A 918 -45.90 -6.86 -1.36
C ASP A 918 -47.07 -7.75 -1.77
N GLU A 919 -48.17 -7.13 -2.22
CA GLU A 919 -49.31 -7.83 -2.82
C GLU A 919 -48.89 -8.56 -4.10
N GLY A 920 -48.07 -7.91 -4.93
CA GLY A 920 -47.50 -8.48 -6.15
C GLY A 920 -46.65 -9.73 -5.86
N PHE A 921 -45.80 -9.68 -4.84
CA PHE A 921 -45.02 -10.83 -4.40
C PHE A 921 -45.91 -11.96 -3.87
N THR A 922 -46.93 -11.63 -3.08
CA THR A 922 -47.88 -12.60 -2.51
C THR A 922 -48.66 -13.33 -3.62
N ILE A 923 -49.17 -12.60 -4.61
CA ILE A 923 -49.86 -13.18 -5.77
C ILE A 923 -48.91 -14.02 -6.60
N THR A 924 -47.67 -13.55 -6.81
CA THR A 924 -46.64 -14.31 -7.55
C THR A 924 -46.37 -15.67 -6.90
N ARG A 925 -46.22 -15.70 -5.57
CA ARG A 925 -45.99 -16.94 -4.82
C ARG A 925 -47.18 -17.91 -4.91
N ASN A 926 -48.40 -17.41 -4.84
CA ASN A 926 -49.59 -18.24 -4.79
C ASN A 926 -50.07 -18.72 -6.17
N ARG A 927 -49.96 -17.86 -7.20
CA ARG A 927 -50.55 -18.10 -8.52
C ARG A 927 -49.53 -18.38 -9.62
N ARG A 928 -48.25 -18.11 -9.39
CA ARG A 928 -47.13 -18.37 -10.32
C ARG A 928 -47.40 -17.89 -11.76
N PRO A 929 -47.50 -16.56 -11.97
CA PRO A 929 -47.71 -16.01 -13.30
C PRO A 929 -46.57 -16.36 -14.26
N ASP A 930 -46.89 -16.45 -15.55
CA ASP A 930 -45.94 -16.70 -16.63
C ASP A 930 -45.10 -15.45 -16.96
N LEU A 931 -45.58 -14.24 -16.61
CA LEU A 931 -44.84 -12.98 -16.72
C LEU A 931 -45.35 -11.93 -15.71
N ILE A 932 -44.47 -11.04 -15.25
CA ILE A 932 -44.83 -9.92 -14.37
C ILE A 932 -44.50 -8.60 -15.07
N VAL A 933 -45.43 -7.65 -15.08
CA VAL A 933 -45.21 -6.24 -15.45
C VAL A 933 -45.32 -5.43 -14.17
N THR A 934 -44.28 -4.71 -13.79
CA THR A 934 -44.25 -3.98 -12.51
C THR A 934 -43.68 -2.58 -12.66
N ASP A 935 -44.20 -1.59 -11.92
CA ASP A 935 -43.60 -0.26 -11.87
C ASP A 935 -42.35 -0.23 -10.98
N LEU A 936 -41.41 0.67 -11.28
CA LEU A 936 -40.18 0.84 -10.51
C LEU A 936 -40.46 1.43 -9.12
N MET A 937 -41.24 2.51 -9.08
CA MET A 937 -41.46 3.32 -7.88
C MET A 937 -42.86 3.06 -7.34
N MET A 938 -42.96 2.24 -6.30
CA MET A 938 -44.24 1.90 -5.66
C MET A 938 -44.15 2.00 -4.13
N PRO A 939 -45.27 2.26 -3.42
CA PRO A 939 -45.35 2.27 -1.97
C PRO A 939 -44.95 0.94 -1.33
N LEU A 940 -44.47 0.99 -0.08
CA LEU A 940 -44.13 -0.17 0.79
C LEU A 940 -42.95 -1.00 0.29
N VAL A 941 -43.08 -1.59 -0.90
CA VAL A 941 -42.08 -2.43 -1.55
C VAL A 941 -41.94 -1.94 -2.99
N SER A 942 -40.73 -1.48 -3.34
CA SER A 942 -40.42 -1.03 -4.70
C SER A 942 -40.42 -2.19 -5.69
N GLY A 943 -40.55 -1.90 -6.99
CA GLY A 943 -40.48 -2.94 -8.03
C GLY A 943 -39.15 -3.71 -8.00
N LEU A 944 -38.04 -3.03 -7.68
CA LEU A 944 -36.72 -3.67 -7.54
C LEU A 944 -36.63 -4.57 -6.31
N ASP A 945 -37.21 -4.16 -5.18
CA ASP A 945 -37.23 -4.99 -3.98
C ASP A 945 -38.11 -6.22 -4.18
N MET A 946 -39.26 -6.06 -4.86
CA MET A 946 -40.11 -7.18 -5.27
C MET A 946 -39.34 -8.15 -6.18
N ILE A 947 -38.61 -7.67 -7.19
CA ILE A 947 -37.76 -8.51 -8.06
C ILE A 947 -36.77 -9.29 -7.21
N ARG A 948 -36.08 -8.63 -6.27
CA ARG A 948 -35.13 -9.29 -5.37
C ARG A 948 -35.80 -10.40 -4.56
N MET A 949 -36.95 -10.13 -3.95
CA MET A 949 -37.70 -11.12 -3.18
C MET A 949 -38.10 -12.34 -4.03
N ILE A 950 -38.48 -12.12 -5.31
CA ILE A 950 -38.79 -13.19 -6.27
C ILE A 950 -37.53 -14.01 -6.61
N ARG A 951 -36.40 -13.35 -6.86
CA ARG A 951 -35.13 -14.00 -7.23
C ARG A 951 -34.48 -14.76 -6.07
N GLU A 952 -34.81 -14.44 -4.82
CA GLU A 952 -34.36 -15.20 -3.64
C GLU A 952 -35.10 -16.55 -3.47
N GLN A 953 -36.25 -16.75 -4.14
CA GLN A 953 -37.03 -17.99 -4.09
C GLN A 953 -36.66 -18.93 -5.24
N GLU A 954 -36.16 -20.14 -4.94
CA GLU A 954 -35.68 -21.11 -5.94
C GLU A 954 -36.74 -21.45 -7.00
N GLU A 955 -38.00 -21.46 -6.59
CA GLU A 955 -39.15 -21.80 -7.44
C GLU A 955 -39.62 -20.67 -8.37
N LEU A 956 -39.20 -19.43 -8.10
CA LEU A 956 -39.65 -18.21 -8.82
C LEU A 956 -38.51 -17.50 -9.56
N LYS A 957 -37.25 -17.93 -9.38
CA LYS A 957 -36.06 -17.40 -10.06
C LYS A 957 -36.21 -17.30 -11.58
N GLY A 958 -37.04 -18.14 -12.19
CA GLY A 958 -37.25 -18.21 -13.63
C GLY A 958 -38.35 -17.32 -14.22
N THR A 959 -39.20 -16.68 -13.40
CA THR A 959 -40.34 -15.89 -13.89
C THR A 959 -39.85 -14.61 -14.58
N PRO A 960 -40.23 -14.34 -15.84
CA PRO A 960 -39.80 -13.15 -16.56
C PRO A 960 -40.50 -11.89 -16.01
N ILE A 961 -39.75 -10.80 -15.86
CA ILE A 961 -40.24 -9.53 -15.30
C ILE A 961 -39.92 -8.36 -16.24
N ILE A 962 -40.95 -7.59 -16.59
CA ILE A 962 -40.87 -6.31 -17.30
C ILE A 962 -41.00 -5.18 -16.27
N LEU A 963 -40.01 -4.30 -16.21
CA LEU A 963 -40.03 -3.13 -15.33
C LEU A 963 -40.46 -1.89 -16.11
N LEU A 964 -41.56 -1.26 -15.71
CA LEU A 964 -41.96 0.06 -16.20
C LEU A 964 -41.12 1.10 -15.46
N THR A 965 -40.47 2.01 -16.18
CA THR A 965 -39.58 3.01 -15.58
C THR A 965 -39.82 4.40 -16.15
N ALA A 966 -39.77 5.41 -15.29
CA ALA A 966 -39.69 6.79 -15.73
C ALA A 966 -38.28 7.10 -16.30
N LYS A 967 -37.24 6.45 -15.80
CA LYS A 967 -35.84 6.79 -16.09
C LYS A 967 -35.37 6.22 -17.44
N VAL A 968 -34.81 7.11 -18.28
CA VAL A 968 -34.28 6.79 -19.63
C VAL A 968 -32.75 6.59 -19.60
N ASP A 969 -32.10 6.82 -18.46
CA ASP A 969 -30.64 6.76 -18.32
C ASP A 969 -30.09 5.32 -18.35
N GLU A 970 -28.92 5.20 -18.96
CA GLU A 970 -28.21 3.94 -19.23
C GLU A 970 -27.73 3.26 -17.92
N GLU A 971 -27.41 4.04 -16.88
CA GLU A 971 -27.02 3.55 -15.54
C GLU A 971 -28.16 2.81 -14.83
N THR A 972 -29.40 3.35 -14.85
CA THR A 972 -30.55 2.67 -14.24
C THR A 972 -30.89 1.35 -14.97
N ARG A 973 -30.65 1.27 -16.29
CA ARG A 973 -30.77 0.00 -17.05
C ARG A 973 -29.69 -1.01 -16.62
N ILE A 974 -28.48 -0.55 -16.35
CA ILE A 974 -27.37 -1.41 -15.86
C ILE A 974 -27.67 -1.93 -14.45
N GLU A 975 -28.15 -1.08 -13.53
CA GLU A 975 -28.50 -1.48 -12.17
C GLU A 975 -29.69 -2.45 -12.15
N GLY A 976 -30.74 -2.19 -12.93
CA GLY A 976 -31.86 -3.12 -13.08
C GLY A 976 -31.42 -4.49 -13.60
N THR A 977 -30.57 -4.51 -14.65
CA THR A 977 -30.10 -5.76 -15.27
C THR A 977 -29.27 -6.59 -14.27
N SER A 978 -28.46 -5.92 -13.44
CA SER A 978 -27.70 -6.57 -12.38
C SER A 978 -28.57 -7.16 -11.25
N ARG A 979 -29.81 -6.67 -11.09
CA ARG A 979 -30.76 -7.10 -10.05
C ARG A 979 -31.84 -8.07 -10.55
N GLY A 980 -31.88 -8.37 -11.84
CA GLY A 980 -32.62 -9.52 -12.38
C GLY A 980 -33.96 -9.25 -13.06
N ALA A 981 -34.25 -8.03 -13.52
CA ALA A 981 -35.37 -7.79 -14.46
C ALA A 981 -34.96 -8.12 -15.91
N ASP A 982 -35.86 -8.74 -16.67
CA ASP A 982 -35.60 -9.30 -18.00
C ASP A 982 -35.83 -8.28 -19.13
N ALA A 983 -36.68 -7.27 -18.92
CA ALA A 983 -36.86 -6.14 -19.84
C ALA A 983 -37.30 -4.86 -19.12
N TYR A 984 -37.10 -3.72 -19.79
CA TYR A 984 -37.48 -2.39 -19.30
C TYR A 984 -38.32 -1.67 -20.35
N LEU A 985 -39.38 -1.00 -19.91
CA LEU A 985 -40.22 -0.18 -20.76
C LEU A 985 -40.31 1.23 -20.18
N ALA A 986 -39.90 2.23 -20.96
CA ALA A 986 -39.85 3.62 -20.51
C ALA A 986 -41.23 4.29 -20.61
N LYS A 987 -41.68 4.98 -19.56
CA LYS A 987 -42.86 5.83 -19.58
C LYS A 987 -42.51 7.20 -20.20
N PRO A 988 -43.26 7.72 -21.18
CA PRO A 988 -44.46 7.13 -21.81
C PRO A 988 -44.12 6.05 -22.86
N PHE A 989 -44.89 4.96 -22.86
CA PHE A 989 -44.80 3.87 -23.82
C PHE A 989 -46.11 3.74 -24.61
N ASN A 990 -46.05 3.06 -25.76
CA ASN A 990 -47.23 2.74 -26.57
C ASN A 990 -47.60 1.25 -26.46
N ASP A 991 -48.84 0.92 -26.88
CA ASP A 991 -49.39 -0.44 -26.82
C ASP A 991 -48.48 -1.48 -27.51
N ARG A 992 -47.91 -1.13 -28.66
CA ARG A 992 -47.09 -2.04 -29.48
C ARG A 992 -45.80 -2.43 -28.78
N GLU A 993 -45.17 -1.48 -28.09
CA GLU A 993 -43.90 -1.67 -27.40
C GLU A 993 -44.05 -2.61 -26.20
N LEU A 994 -45.12 -2.44 -25.42
CA LEU A 994 -45.49 -3.34 -24.32
C LEU A 994 -45.74 -4.76 -24.84
N LEU A 995 -46.59 -4.91 -25.86
CA LEU A 995 -46.95 -6.21 -26.41
C LEU A 995 -45.76 -6.93 -27.06
N SER A 996 -44.88 -6.20 -27.74
CA SER A 996 -43.66 -6.78 -28.30
C SER A 996 -42.74 -7.35 -27.21
N SER A 997 -42.61 -6.61 -26.09
CA SER A 997 -41.78 -7.03 -24.96
C SER A 997 -42.34 -8.28 -24.27
N VAL A 998 -43.66 -8.31 -24.04
CA VAL A 998 -44.37 -9.47 -23.47
C VAL A 998 -44.22 -10.70 -24.36
N ARG A 999 -44.48 -10.59 -25.67
CA ARG A 999 -44.39 -11.72 -26.61
C ARG A 999 -42.97 -12.30 -26.68
N ASN A 1000 -41.96 -11.44 -26.72
CA ASN A 1000 -40.56 -11.88 -26.81
C ASN A 1000 -40.13 -12.66 -25.56
N LEU A 1001 -40.47 -12.17 -24.36
CA LEU A 1001 -40.07 -12.83 -23.11
C LEU A 1001 -40.80 -14.16 -22.90
N LEU A 1002 -42.10 -14.23 -23.19
CA LEU A 1002 -42.86 -15.49 -23.11
C LEU A 1002 -42.32 -16.53 -24.10
N ALA A 1003 -42.00 -16.12 -25.34
CA ALA A 1003 -41.41 -17.02 -26.34
C ALA A 1003 -40.02 -17.53 -25.93
N LEU A 1004 -39.20 -16.67 -25.32
CA LEU A 1004 -37.87 -17.04 -24.84
C LEU A 1004 -37.96 -18.08 -23.70
N LYS A 1005 -38.87 -17.89 -22.74
CA LYS A 1005 -39.06 -18.82 -21.61
C LYS A 1005 -39.61 -20.18 -22.04
N GLU A 1006 -40.54 -20.20 -22.98
CA GLU A 1006 -41.04 -21.44 -23.55
C GLU A 1006 -39.93 -22.24 -24.26
N ASN A 1007 -39.00 -21.55 -24.94
CA ASN A 1007 -37.85 -22.21 -25.58
C ASN A 1007 -36.83 -22.75 -24.56
N GLU A 1008 -36.53 -22.00 -23.49
CA GLU A 1008 -35.65 -22.46 -22.40
C GLU A 1008 -36.19 -23.74 -21.76
N ARG A 1009 -37.49 -23.79 -21.46
CA ARG A 1009 -38.15 -24.98 -20.90
C ARG A 1009 -38.02 -26.19 -21.84
N ARG A 1010 -38.22 -25.98 -23.14
CA ARG A 1010 -38.08 -27.03 -24.15
C ARG A 1010 -36.66 -27.57 -24.27
N VAL A 1011 -35.65 -26.71 -24.17
CA VAL A 1011 -34.23 -27.13 -24.19
C VAL A 1011 -33.86 -27.93 -22.93
N LEU A 1012 -34.35 -27.53 -21.76
CA LEU A 1012 -34.17 -28.27 -20.50
C LEU A 1012 -34.81 -29.67 -20.57
N GLU A 1013 -36.03 -29.78 -21.10
CA GLU A 1013 -36.71 -31.06 -21.31
C GLU A 1013 -35.94 -31.96 -22.28
N LEU A 1014 -35.42 -31.41 -23.38
CA LEU A 1014 -34.59 -32.13 -24.36
C LEU A 1014 -33.25 -32.60 -23.76
N ASN A 1015 -32.58 -31.75 -22.98
CA ASN A 1015 -31.31 -32.10 -22.32
C ASN A 1015 -31.51 -33.20 -21.28
N SER A 1016 -32.57 -33.13 -20.45
CA SER A 1016 -32.88 -34.19 -19.49
C SER A 1016 -33.16 -35.53 -20.19
N TYR A 1017 -33.91 -35.50 -21.30
CA TYR A 1017 -34.19 -36.69 -22.10
C TYR A 1017 -32.93 -37.30 -22.73
N LEU A 1018 -32.02 -36.47 -23.25
CA LEU A 1018 -30.73 -36.90 -23.83
C LEU A 1018 -29.79 -37.49 -22.77
N THR A 1019 -29.65 -36.83 -21.62
CA THR A 1019 -28.78 -37.29 -20.52
C THR A 1019 -29.25 -38.62 -19.96
N GLU A 1020 -30.55 -38.78 -19.73
CA GLU A 1020 -31.09 -40.04 -19.20
C GLU A 1020 -30.99 -41.20 -20.21
N SER A 1021 -31.14 -40.90 -21.51
CA SER A 1021 -31.08 -41.91 -22.58
C SER A 1021 -29.65 -42.36 -22.91
N VAL A 1022 -28.66 -41.46 -22.82
CA VAL A 1022 -27.25 -41.78 -23.09
C VAL A 1022 -26.59 -42.50 -21.91
N LEU A 1023 -26.83 -42.07 -20.68
CA LEU A 1023 -26.17 -42.66 -19.49
C LEU A 1023 -26.64 -44.08 -19.18
N LYS A 1024 -27.90 -44.43 -19.48
CA LYS A 1024 -28.44 -45.80 -19.38
C LYS A 1024 -27.68 -46.84 -20.20
N ARG A 1025 -26.90 -46.41 -21.19
CA ARG A 1025 -26.17 -47.29 -22.11
C ARG A 1025 -24.78 -47.68 -21.61
N PHE A 1026 -24.22 -46.94 -20.66
CA PHE A 1026 -22.81 -47.09 -20.24
C PHE A 1026 -22.62 -47.23 -18.73
N LEU A 1027 -23.63 -46.96 -17.91
CA LEU A 1027 -23.52 -46.99 -16.45
C LEU A 1027 -24.59 -47.90 -15.82
N PRO A 1028 -24.29 -48.54 -14.67
CA PRO A 1028 -25.27 -49.29 -13.90
C PRO A 1028 -26.49 -48.43 -13.51
N PRO A 1029 -27.69 -49.02 -13.34
CA PRO A 1029 -28.93 -48.28 -13.04
C PRO A 1029 -28.84 -47.36 -11.81
N SER A 1030 -28.07 -47.76 -10.79
CA SER A 1030 -27.83 -47.00 -9.57
C SER A 1030 -27.09 -45.67 -9.84
N MET A 1031 -26.13 -45.66 -10.77
CA MET A 1031 -25.37 -44.45 -11.12
C MET A 1031 -26.14 -43.53 -12.07
N VAL A 1032 -26.96 -44.09 -12.96
CA VAL A 1032 -27.87 -43.29 -13.81
C VAL A 1032 -28.87 -42.51 -12.94
N GLN A 1033 -29.41 -43.13 -11.89
CA GLN A 1033 -30.32 -42.45 -10.96
C GLN A 1033 -29.63 -41.33 -10.18
N LYS A 1034 -28.37 -41.53 -9.76
CA LYS A 1034 -27.56 -40.46 -9.14
C LYS A 1034 -27.26 -39.33 -10.11
N ALA A 1035 -26.98 -39.64 -11.37
CA ALA A 1035 -26.75 -38.64 -12.42
C ALA A 1035 -28.03 -37.83 -12.74
N ALA A 1036 -29.19 -38.48 -12.83
CA ALA A 1036 -30.47 -37.82 -13.06
C ALA A 1036 -30.87 -36.86 -11.92
N ARG A 1037 -30.38 -37.10 -10.70
CA ARG A 1037 -30.54 -36.20 -9.54
C ARG A 1037 -29.50 -35.08 -9.46
N GLY A 1038 -28.55 -35.03 -10.40
CA GLY A 1038 -27.47 -34.04 -10.41
C GLY A 1038 -26.35 -34.30 -9.38
N GLU A 1039 -26.34 -35.46 -8.73
CA GLU A 1039 -25.41 -35.80 -7.64
C GLU A 1039 -24.12 -36.48 -8.12
N LEU A 1040 -24.07 -36.91 -9.38
CA LEU A 1040 -22.94 -37.66 -9.92
C LEU A 1040 -21.90 -36.72 -10.56
N LYS A 1041 -20.81 -36.44 -9.83
CA LYS A 1041 -19.58 -35.88 -10.43
C LYS A 1041 -18.76 -37.02 -11.03
N LEU A 1042 -18.92 -37.24 -12.33
CA LEU A 1042 -18.03 -38.11 -13.09
C LEU A 1042 -16.76 -37.30 -13.42
N ASP A 1043 -15.70 -37.46 -12.63
CA ASP A 1043 -14.36 -37.04 -13.04
C ASP A 1043 -13.83 -38.10 -14.01
N LEU A 1044 -13.92 -37.81 -15.31
CA LEU A 1044 -13.58 -38.75 -16.37
C LEU A 1044 -12.16 -38.49 -16.92
N SER A 1045 -11.30 -37.83 -16.15
CA SER A 1045 -9.91 -37.64 -16.53
C SER A 1045 -9.13 -38.97 -16.48
N PRO A 1046 -8.15 -39.22 -17.39
CA PRO A 1046 -7.36 -40.45 -17.36
C PRO A 1046 -6.51 -40.58 -16.09
N GLU A 1047 -6.81 -41.59 -15.27
CA GLU A 1047 -6.08 -41.86 -14.03
C GLU A 1047 -5.72 -43.35 -13.84
N PRO A 1048 -4.58 -43.69 -13.21
CA PRO A 1048 -4.21 -45.07 -12.94
C PRO A 1048 -5.10 -45.65 -11.83
N LYS A 1049 -5.86 -46.70 -12.14
CA LYS A 1049 -6.72 -47.41 -11.19
C LYS A 1049 -6.46 -48.91 -11.20
N LEU A 1050 -6.56 -49.53 -10.02
CA LEU A 1050 -6.59 -50.98 -9.89
C LEU A 1050 -7.98 -51.46 -10.29
N ILE A 1051 -8.05 -52.23 -11.36
CA ILE A 1051 -9.31 -52.76 -11.90
C ILE A 1051 -9.20 -54.26 -12.17
N THR A 1052 -10.35 -54.93 -12.13
CA THR A 1052 -10.50 -56.28 -12.66
C THR A 1052 -11.15 -56.19 -14.04
N VAL A 1053 -10.48 -56.74 -15.04
CA VAL A 1053 -10.91 -56.73 -16.44
C VAL A 1053 -11.42 -58.12 -16.81
N LEU A 1054 -12.64 -58.18 -17.32
CA LEU A 1054 -13.24 -59.37 -17.89
C LEU A 1054 -13.33 -59.20 -19.41
N PHE A 1055 -12.76 -60.15 -20.14
CA PHE A 1055 -12.86 -60.21 -21.59
C PHE A 1055 -13.49 -61.54 -21.99
N SER A 1056 -14.59 -61.52 -22.73
CA SER A 1056 -15.25 -62.73 -23.22
C SER A 1056 -15.52 -62.68 -24.71
N ASP A 1057 -15.48 -63.83 -25.38
CA ASP A 1057 -15.92 -64.03 -26.75
C ASP A 1057 -16.82 -65.29 -26.86
N ILE A 1058 -17.40 -65.47 -28.04
CA ILE A 1058 -18.18 -66.66 -28.39
C ILE A 1058 -17.52 -67.44 -29.53
N VAL A 1059 -17.13 -68.68 -29.23
CA VAL A 1059 -16.53 -69.58 -30.20
C VAL A 1059 -17.61 -70.22 -31.06
N GLY A 1060 -17.43 -70.16 -32.39
CA GLY A 1060 -18.36 -70.76 -33.36
C GLY A 1060 -19.38 -69.78 -33.98
N PHE A 1061 -19.49 -68.55 -33.46
CA PHE A 1061 -20.45 -67.57 -33.95
C PHE A 1061 -20.21 -67.16 -35.41
N THR A 1062 -18.95 -67.05 -35.85
CA THR A 1062 -18.62 -66.75 -37.25
C THR A 1062 -19.15 -67.83 -38.22
N GLN A 1063 -19.09 -69.12 -37.84
CA GLN A 1063 -19.64 -70.21 -38.65
C GLN A 1063 -21.16 -70.17 -38.72
N LEU A 1064 -21.80 -69.75 -37.62
CA LEU A 1064 -23.23 -69.50 -37.56
C LEU A 1064 -23.62 -68.31 -38.44
N ALA A 1065 -22.87 -67.21 -38.37
CA ALA A 1065 -23.13 -65.98 -39.12
C ALA A 1065 -23.00 -66.15 -40.64
N ASN A 1066 -22.01 -66.92 -41.13
CA ASN A 1066 -21.82 -67.19 -42.56
C ASN A 1066 -23.01 -67.91 -43.22
N ASN A 1067 -23.83 -68.60 -42.42
CA ASN A 1067 -24.96 -69.39 -42.89
C ASN A 1067 -26.32 -68.68 -42.72
N LEU A 1068 -26.32 -67.43 -42.26
CA LEU A 1068 -27.51 -66.62 -41.99
C LEU A 1068 -27.49 -65.31 -42.80
N ARG A 1069 -28.67 -64.73 -43.04
CA ARG A 1069 -28.77 -63.39 -43.67
C ARG A 1069 -28.34 -62.31 -42.69
N SER A 1070 -27.70 -61.24 -43.17
CA SER A 1070 -27.10 -60.16 -42.36
C SER A 1070 -28.04 -59.56 -41.31
N ARG A 1071 -29.35 -59.42 -41.62
CA ARG A 1071 -30.34 -58.94 -40.65
C ARG A 1071 -30.54 -59.90 -39.47
N LYS A 1072 -30.59 -61.21 -39.75
CA LYS A 1072 -30.76 -62.23 -38.70
C LYS A 1072 -29.51 -62.39 -37.85
N VAL A 1073 -28.33 -62.23 -38.45
CA VAL A 1073 -27.05 -62.17 -37.71
C VAL A 1073 -27.05 -61.00 -36.72
N ALA A 1074 -27.50 -59.82 -37.15
CA ALA A 1074 -27.60 -58.66 -36.27
C ALA A 1074 -28.63 -58.87 -35.14
N GLU A 1075 -29.77 -59.49 -35.41
CA GLU A 1075 -30.76 -59.84 -34.38
C GLU A 1075 -30.17 -60.78 -33.32
N LEU A 1076 -29.51 -61.87 -33.73
CA LEU A 1076 -28.92 -62.84 -32.80
C LEU A 1076 -27.73 -62.25 -32.02
N LEU A 1077 -26.91 -61.44 -32.68
CA LEU A 1077 -25.81 -60.73 -32.01
C LEU A 1077 -26.37 -59.76 -30.97
N ASN A 1078 -27.44 -59.01 -31.28
CA ASN A 1078 -28.08 -58.12 -30.32
C ASN A 1078 -28.70 -58.89 -29.14
N GLU A 1079 -29.38 -60.01 -29.38
CA GLU A 1079 -29.90 -60.87 -28.30
C GLU A 1079 -28.77 -61.37 -27.37
N TYR A 1080 -27.65 -61.79 -27.96
CA TYR A 1080 -26.46 -62.18 -27.20
C TYR A 1080 -25.89 -61.01 -26.39
N LEU A 1081 -25.59 -59.88 -27.04
CA LEU A 1081 -25.02 -58.71 -26.39
C LEU A 1081 -25.94 -58.16 -25.30
N GLU A 1082 -27.25 -58.18 -25.48
CA GLU A 1082 -28.23 -57.78 -24.47
C GLU A 1082 -28.18 -58.70 -23.23
N ALA A 1083 -28.18 -60.01 -23.43
CA ALA A 1083 -28.07 -60.97 -22.32
C ALA A 1083 -26.72 -60.85 -21.58
N MET A 1084 -25.62 -60.68 -22.31
CA MET A 1084 -24.29 -60.49 -21.73
C MET A 1084 -24.18 -59.18 -20.95
N THR A 1085 -24.67 -58.08 -21.53
CA THR A 1085 -24.66 -56.75 -20.90
C THR A 1085 -25.47 -56.77 -19.60
N LYS A 1086 -26.63 -57.43 -19.62
CA LYS A 1086 -27.46 -57.61 -18.43
C LYS A 1086 -26.71 -58.39 -17.34
N ALA A 1087 -26.04 -59.49 -17.68
CA ALA A 1087 -25.23 -60.24 -16.72
C ALA A 1087 -24.10 -59.41 -16.10
N VAL A 1088 -23.45 -58.53 -16.87
CA VAL A 1088 -22.42 -57.61 -16.38
C VAL A 1088 -23.02 -56.58 -15.42
N PHE A 1089 -24.12 -55.92 -15.79
CA PHE A 1089 -24.75 -54.89 -14.96
C PHE A 1089 -25.39 -55.45 -13.68
N ASP A 1090 -26.02 -56.62 -13.73
CA ASP A 1090 -26.62 -57.28 -12.57
C ASP A 1090 -25.56 -57.59 -11.49
N ASN A 1091 -24.30 -57.82 -11.90
CA ASN A 1091 -23.16 -58.03 -11.01
C ASN A 1091 -22.34 -56.74 -10.74
N GLY A 1092 -22.86 -55.56 -11.09
CA GLY A 1092 -22.22 -54.28 -10.80
C GLY A 1092 -20.94 -54.00 -11.60
N GLY A 1093 -20.78 -54.63 -12.76
CA GLY A 1093 -19.71 -54.30 -13.72
C GLY A 1093 -20.12 -53.20 -14.68
N THR A 1094 -19.13 -52.59 -15.35
CA THR A 1094 -19.33 -51.58 -16.40
C THR A 1094 -18.89 -52.16 -17.74
N VAL A 1095 -19.75 -52.14 -18.75
CA VAL A 1095 -19.35 -52.54 -20.12
C VAL A 1095 -18.57 -51.39 -20.76
N ASP A 1096 -17.30 -51.63 -21.09
CA ASP A 1096 -16.43 -50.65 -21.75
C ASP A 1096 -16.73 -50.55 -23.24
N LYS A 1097 -16.66 -51.68 -23.96
CA LYS A 1097 -17.01 -51.74 -25.38
C LYS A 1097 -17.33 -53.15 -25.86
N PHE A 1098 -18.01 -53.20 -27.00
CA PHE A 1098 -18.21 -54.41 -27.80
C PHE A 1098 -17.19 -54.44 -28.94
N VAL A 1099 -16.51 -55.56 -29.14
CA VAL A 1099 -15.57 -55.76 -30.26
C VAL A 1099 -16.06 -56.95 -31.07
N GLY A 1100 -16.97 -56.69 -32.02
CA GLY A 1100 -17.65 -57.75 -32.76
C GLY A 1100 -18.58 -58.54 -31.85
N ASP A 1101 -18.26 -59.81 -31.63
CA ASP A 1101 -18.93 -60.73 -30.72
C ASP A 1101 -18.26 -60.85 -29.34
N ALA A 1102 -17.21 -60.05 -29.10
CA ALA A 1102 -16.55 -59.97 -27.80
C ALA A 1102 -17.10 -58.85 -26.92
N VAL A 1103 -17.13 -59.10 -25.61
CA VAL A 1103 -17.56 -58.18 -24.56
C VAL A 1103 -16.39 -57.90 -23.63
N LEU A 1104 -16.07 -56.60 -23.45
CA LEU A 1104 -15.10 -56.13 -22.48
C LEU A 1104 -15.84 -55.41 -21.34
N ALA A 1105 -15.64 -55.91 -20.12
CA ALA A 1105 -16.22 -55.36 -18.91
C ALA A 1105 -15.14 -55.03 -17.87
N LEU A 1106 -15.38 -53.94 -17.13
CA LEU A 1106 -14.49 -53.41 -16.09
C LEU A 1106 -15.20 -53.45 -14.74
N PHE A 1107 -14.47 -53.83 -13.71
CA PHE A 1107 -14.92 -53.82 -12.32
C PHE A 1107 -13.92 -52.99 -11.50
N GLY A 1108 -14.43 -52.07 -10.66
CA GLY A 1108 -13.61 -51.10 -9.93
C GLY A 1108 -13.45 -49.73 -10.60
N ALA A 1109 -14.13 -49.49 -11.72
CA ALA A 1109 -14.27 -48.18 -12.33
C ALA A 1109 -15.59 -48.07 -13.14
N PRO A 1110 -16.30 -46.91 -13.14
CA PRO A 1110 -16.01 -45.70 -12.37
C PRO A 1110 -16.31 -45.83 -10.87
N GLU A 1111 -17.00 -46.89 -10.44
CA GLU A 1111 -17.28 -47.17 -9.03
C GLU A 1111 -16.06 -47.77 -8.31
N GLU A 1112 -15.66 -47.19 -7.18
CA GLU A 1112 -14.57 -47.72 -6.36
C GLU A 1112 -15.02 -48.97 -5.59
N LEU A 1113 -14.38 -50.11 -5.90
CA LEU A 1113 -14.63 -51.40 -5.26
C LEU A 1113 -13.33 -51.95 -4.69
N THR A 1114 -13.41 -52.71 -3.59
CA THR A 1114 -12.23 -53.38 -3.02
C THR A 1114 -11.71 -54.47 -3.98
N PRO A 1115 -10.40 -54.78 -3.99
CA PRO A 1115 -9.82 -55.75 -4.93
C PRO A 1115 -10.52 -57.12 -4.94
N ASN A 1116 -10.88 -57.62 -3.75
CA ASN A 1116 -11.60 -58.87 -3.59
C ASN A 1116 -13.02 -58.80 -4.18
N GLU A 1117 -13.74 -57.72 -3.91
CA GLU A 1117 -15.11 -57.54 -4.43
C GLU A 1117 -15.13 -57.38 -5.96
N GLN A 1118 -14.13 -56.70 -6.53
CA GLN A 1118 -13.95 -56.63 -7.99
C GLN A 1118 -13.79 -58.03 -8.60
N VAL A 1119 -12.94 -58.88 -8.01
CA VAL A 1119 -12.72 -60.25 -8.48
C VAL A 1119 -13.97 -61.11 -8.34
N ARG A 1120 -14.63 -61.07 -7.17
CA ARG A 1120 -15.87 -61.82 -6.92
C ARG A 1120 -16.96 -61.47 -7.94
N ARG A 1121 -17.19 -60.17 -8.17
CA ARG A 1121 -18.19 -59.70 -9.14
C ARG A 1121 -17.85 -60.07 -10.57
N ALA A 1122 -16.58 -59.98 -10.96
CA ALA A 1122 -16.13 -60.40 -12.29
C ALA A 1122 -16.36 -61.90 -12.53
N ILE A 1123 -16.07 -62.75 -11.54
CA ILE A 1123 -16.29 -64.21 -11.63
C ILE A 1123 -17.78 -64.54 -11.66
N ALA A 1124 -18.58 -63.90 -10.81
CA ALA A 1124 -20.03 -64.04 -10.81
C ALA A 1124 -20.63 -63.64 -12.18
N SER A 1125 -20.19 -62.49 -12.73
CA SER A 1125 -20.55 -62.04 -14.06
C SER A 1125 -20.18 -63.07 -15.13
N ALA A 1126 -18.97 -63.63 -15.11
CA ALA A 1126 -18.54 -64.63 -16.08
C ALA A 1126 -19.38 -65.93 -16.00
N ARG A 1127 -19.70 -66.40 -14.79
CA ARG A 1127 -20.59 -67.56 -14.58
C ARG A 1127 -22.00 -67.28 -15.08
N GLN A 1128 -22.55 -66.08 -14.81
CA GLN A 1128 -23.88 -65.70 -15.29
C GLN A 1128 -23.92 -65.51 -16.81
N MET A 1129 -22.87 -64.95 -17.41
CA MET A 1129 -22.72 -64.84 -18.87
C MET A 1129 -22.69 -66.23 -19.52
N HIS A 1130 -21.92 -67.17 -18.94
CA HIS A 1130 -21.88 -68.57 -19.37
C HIS A 1130 -23.28 -69.22 -19.33
N ALA A 1131 -23.98 -69.13 -18.20
CA ALA A 1131 -25.33 -69.68 -18.05
C ALA A 1131 -26.36 -69.02 -19.00
N SER A 1132 -26.25 -67.70 -19.20
CA SER A 1132 -27.11 -66.97 -20.13
C SER A 1132 -26.88 -67.41 -21.58
N LEU A 1133 -25.65 -67.75 -21.94
CA LEU A 1133 -25.36 -68.30 -23.27
C LEU A 1133 -25.93 -69.72 -23.45
N GLU A 1134 -25.94 -70.55 -22.41
CA GLU A 1134 -26.58 -71.87 -22.47
C GLU A 1134 -28.08 -71.76 -22.74
N LEU A 1135 -28.77 -70.82 -22.07
CA LEU A 1135 -30.18 -70.53 -22.30
C LEU A 1135 -30.44 -70.02 -23.73
N LEU A 1136 -29.59 -69.11 -24.23
CA LEU A 1136 -29.68 -68.63 -25.60
C LEU A 1136 -29.44 -69.76 -26.62
N ASN A 1137 -28.46 -70.62 -26.38
CA ASN A 1137 -28.23 -71.80 -27.23
C ASN A 1137 -29.44 -72.73 -27.24
N GLN A 1138 -30.08 -72.99 -26.11
CA GLN A 1138 -31.32 -73.78 -26.06
C GLN A 1138 -32.43 -73.16 -26.92
N LYS A 1139 -32.65 -71.85 -26.75
CA LYS A 1139 -33.62 -71.10 -27.57
C LYS A 1139 -33.28 -71.16 -29.06
N TRP A 1140 -32.01 -70.96 -29.43
CA TRP A 1140 -31.58 -71.02 -30.82
C TRP A 1140 -31.64 -72.44 -31.42
N ILE A 1141 -31.55 -73.48 -30.59
CA ILE A 1141 -31.80 -74.87 -30.99
C ILE A 1141 -33.29 -75.10 -31.24
N GLU A 1142 -34.17 -74.61 -30.36
CA GLU A 1142 -35.63 -74.68 -30.53
C GLU A 1142 -36.10 -73.94 -31.80
N ASP A 1143 -35.49 -72.78 -32.09
CA ASP A 1143 -35.73 -71.99 -33.30
C ASP A 1143 -35.14 -72.63 -34.58
N GLY A 1144 -34.46 -73.78 -34.47
CA GLY A 1144 -33.86 -74.52 -35.60
C GLY A 1144 -32.64 -73.84 -36.21
N LEU A 1145 -32.02 -72.89 -35.51
CA LEU A 1145 -30.86 -72.12 -35.99
C LEU A 1145 -29.54 -72.86 -35.73
N VAL A 1146 -29.52 -73.67 -34.65
CA VAL A 1146 -28.37 -74.41 -34.11
C VAL A 1146 -28.78 -75.88 -33.87
N GLY A 1147 -27.86 -76.84 -33.96
CA GLY A 1147 -28.12 -78.23 -33.54
C GLY A 1147 -28.85 -79.14 -34.54
N THR A 1148 -29.40 -78.63 -35.64
CA THR A 1148 -29.87 -79.45 -36.77
C THR A 1148 -29.03 -79.16 -38.03
N ASN A 1149 -28.58 -80.22 -38.73
CA ASN A 1149 -27.67 -80.18 -39.88
C ASN A 1149 -26.21 -79.76 -39.61
N GLY A 1150 -25.57 -80.32 -38.57
CA GLY A 1150 -24.10 -80.22 -38.39
C GLY A 1150 -23.59 -78.86 -37.88
N ARG A 1151 -24.47 -78.02 -37.32
CA ARG A 1151 -24.12 -76.74 -36.69
C ARG A 1151 -23.96 -76.93 -35.18
N ASN A 1152 -22.74 -76.81 -34.68
CA ASN A 1152 -22.46 -76.90 -33.24
C ASN A 1152 -22.97 -75.64 -32.51
N PRO A 1153 -23.44 -75.77 -31.25
CA PRO A 1153 -23.73 -74.62 -30.39
C PRO A 1153 -22.53 -73.72 -30.21
N VAL A 1154 -22.78 -72.42 -30.05
CA VAL A 1154 -21.69 -71.47 -29.74
C VAL A 1154 -21.21 -71.70 -28.32
N GLN A 1155 -19.91 -71.55 -28.09
CA GLN A 1155 -19.30 -71.85 -26.80
C GLN A 1155 -18.75 -70.58 -26.17
N PHE A 1156 -18.95 -70.42 -24.86
CA PHE A 1156 -18.44 -69.28 -24.12
C PHE A 1156 -16.94 -69.42 -23.87
N ARG A 1157 -16.19 -68.34 -23.98
CA ARG A 1157 -14.78 -68.33 -23.60
C ARG A 1157 -14.46 -66.99 -22.93
N CYS A 1158 -13.77 -67.03 -21.81
CA CYS A 1158 -13.56 -65.86 -20.96
C CYS A 1158 -12.18 -65.86 -20.30
N GLY A 1159 -11.59 -64.66 -20.24
CA GLY A 1159 -10.33 -64.36 -19.59
C GLY A 1159 -10.50 -63.24 -18.59
N ILE A 1160 -10.01 -63.42 -17.36
CA ILE A 1160 -10.10 -62.41 -16.30
C ILE A 1160 -8.73 -62.14 -15.69
N HIS A 1161 -8.39 -60.86 -15.55
CA HIS A 1161 -7.16 -60.42 -14.92
C HIS A 1161 -7.40 -59.15 -14.08
N GLN A 1162 -6.71 -59.06 -12.95
CA GLN A 1162 -6.70 -57.88 -12.09
C GLN A 1162 -5.31 -57.23 -12.11
N GLY A 1163 -5.29 -55.92 -12.29
CA GLY A 1163 -4.05 -55.14 -12.26
C GLY A 1163 -4.32 -53.65 -12.48
N THR A 1164 -3.26 -52.86 -12.55
CA THR A 1164 -3.37 -51.41 -12.70
C THR A 1164 -3.50 -51.05 -14.18
N ALA A 1165 -4.54 -50.29 -14.53
CA ALA A 1165 -4.73 -49.70 -15.85
C ALA A 1165 -5.13 -48.23 -15.74
N VAL A 1166 -4.83 -47.42 -16.76
CA VAL A 1166 -5.29 -46.03 -16.78
C VAL A 1166 -6.72 -46.01 -17.31
N VAL A 1167 -7.66 -45.49 -16.52
CA VAL A 1167 -9.08 -45.44 -16.87
C VAL A 1167 -9.52 -43.98 -16.95
N GLY A 1168 -10.26 -43.62 -18.01
CA GLY A 1168 -10.76 -42.26 -18.23
C GLY A 1168 -11.19 -42.04 -19.68
N MET A 1169 -11.48 -40.80 -20.05
CA MET A 1169 -11.79 -40.42 -21.44
C MET A 1169 -10.50 -40.35 -22.26
N PHE A 1170 -10.43 -41.17 -23.30
CA PHE A 1170 -9.35 -41.13 -24.29
C PHE A 1170 -9.91 -40.75 -25.66
N GLY A 1171 -9.28 -39.78 -26.35
CA GLY A 1171 -9.67 -39.38 -27.71
C GLY A 1171 -9.45 -37.88 -27.99
N GLY A 1172 -9.91 -37.42 -29.16
CA GLY A 1172 -9.85 -36.02 -29.60
C GLY A 1172 -11.19 -35.29 -29.43
N ALA A 1173 -11.24 -34.00 -29.72
CA ALA A 1173 -12.43 -33.16 -29.50
C ALA A 1173 -13.70 -33.64 -30.24
N GLU A 1174 -13.55 -34.34 -31.37
CA GLU A 1174 -14.68 -34.86 -32.16
C GLU A 1174 -15.13 -36.26 -31.74
N ARG A 1175 -14.29 -37.01 -31.00
CA ARG A 1175 -14.60 -38.35 -30.52
C ARG A 1175 -13.69 -38.74 -29.35
N SER A 1176 -14.30 -38.92 -28.19
CA SER A 1176 -13.66 -39.37 -26.95
C SER A 1176 -14.48 -40.50 -26.32
N ASP A 1177 -13.84 -41.61 -25.99
CA ASP A 1177 -14.49 -42.78 -25.38
C ASP A 1177 -13.93 -42.99 -23.96
N TYR A 1178 -14.80 -43.24 -22.98
CA TYR A 1178 -14.37 -43.67 -21.64
C TYR A 1178 -13.90 -45.12 -21.73
N THR A 1179 -12.63 -45.39 -21.44
CA THR A 1179 -12.08 -46.74 -21.59
C THR A 1179 -10.90 -46.99 -20.66
N ALA A 1180 -10.47 -48.25 -20.53
CA ALA A 1180 -9.28 -48.64 -19.79
C ALA A 1180 -8.13 -48.94 -20.77
N VAL A 1181 -6.97 -48.32 -20.55
CA VAL A 1181 -5.74 -48.54 -21.33
C VAL A 1181 -4.63 -48.97 -20.40
N GLY A 1182 -4.05 -50.14 -20.65
CA GLY A 1182 -2.89 -50.61 -19.90
C GLY A 1182 -2.58 -52.09 -20.12
N PRO A 1183 -1.45 -52.57 -19.58
CA PRO A 1183 -1.04 -53.98 -19.69
C PRO A 1183 -2.12 -54.95 -19.19
N SER A 1184 -2.88 -54.60 -18.16
CA SER A 1184 -3.90 -55.45 -17.58
C SER A 1184 -5.02 -55.82 -18.55
N VAL A 1185 -5.44 -54.90 -19.43
CA VAL A 1185 -6.45 -55.17 -20.46
C VAL A 1185 -5.92 -56.16 -21.50
N ASN A 1186 -4.65 -55.99 -21.89
CA ASN A 1186 -3.99 -56.89 -22.83
C ASN A 1186 -3.85 -58.31 -22.25
N ILE A 1187 -3.49 -58.43 -20.96
CA ILE A 1187 -3.37 -59.74 -20.29
C ILE A 1187 -4.73 -60.44 -20.23
N ALA A 1188 -5.81 -59.75 -19.86
CA ALA A 1188 -7.16 -60.33 -19.83
C ALA A 1188 -7.61 -60.87 -21.20
N SER A 1189 -7.40 -60.09 -22.27
CA SER A 1189 -7.72 -60.51 -23.64
C SER A 1189 -6.89 -61.72 -24.08
N ARG A 1190 -5.59 -61.78 -23.73
CA ARG A 1190 -4.73 -62.93 -24.07
C ARG A 1190 -5.05 -64.18 -23.28
N LEU A 1191 -5.46 -64.05 -22.02
CA LEU A 1191 -5.98 -65.17 -21.23
C LEU A 1191 -7.27 -65.73 -21.83
N GLN A 1192 -8.16 -64.86 -22.31
CA GLN A 1192 -9.36 -65.26 -23.03
C GLN A 1192 -8.98 -66.07 -24.27
N GLU A 1193 -8.09 -65.57 -25.13
CA GLU A 1193 -7.64 -66.31 -26.34
C GLU A 1193 -7.03 -67.69 -26.03
N ALA A 1194 -6.31 -67.82 -24.91
CA ALA A 1194 -5.70 -69.06 -24.46
C ALA A 1194 -6.69 -70.04 -23.81
N ALA A 1195 -7.87 -69.58 -23.40
CA ALA A 1195 -8.87 -70.39 -22.74
C ALA A 1195 -9.50 -71.41 -23.71
N GLN A 1196 -9.72 -72.64 -23.22
CA GLN A 1196 -10.42 -73.65 -24.00
C GLN A 1196 -11.89 -73.23 -24.20
N PRO A 1197 -12.54 -73.63 -25.31
CA PRO A 1197 -13.96 -73.37 -25.48
C PRO A 1197 -14.76 -73.91 -24.28
N ASN A 1198 -15.74 -73.14 -23.84
CA ASN A 1198 -16.57 -73.41 -22.65
C ASN A 1198 -15.82 -73.34 -21.29
N SER A 1199 -14.77 -72.50 -21.18
CA SER A 1199 -14.00 -72.32 -19.94
C SER A 1199 -13.76 -70.86 -19.59
N ILE A 1200 -13.52 -70.61 -18.29
CA ILE A 1200 -13.14 -69.31 -17.72
C ILE A 1200 -11.70 -69.44 -17.23
N LEU A 1201 -10.79 -68.66 -17.79
CA LEU A 1201 -9.37 -68.66 -17.43
C LEU A 1201 -9.00 -67.37 -16.69
N VAL A 1202 -8.28 -67.49 -15.59
CA VAL A 1202 -7.90 -66.36 -14.74
C VAL A 1202 -6.40 -66.33 -14.47
N SER A 1203 -5.85 -65.14 -14.28
CA SER A 1203 -4.44 -64.96 -13.86
C SER A 1203 -4.23 -65.31 -12.39
N ALA A 1204 -2.98 -65.55 -11.98
CA ALA A 1204 -2.58 -65.69 -10.57
C ALA A 1204 -3.12 -64.57 -9.66
N ALA A 1205 -3.04 -63.30 -10.10
CA ALA A 1205 -3.54 -62.16 -9.34
C ALA A 1205 -5.05 -62.22 -9.03
N VAL A 1206 -5.82 -62.96 -9.83
CA VAL A 1206 -7.25 -63.19 -9.59
C VAL A 1206 -7.45 -64.46 -8.76
N ALA A 1207 -6.63 -65.49 -9.02
CA ALA A 1207 -6.67 -66.75 -8.28
C ALA A 1207 -6.33 -66.57 -6.78
N ASP A 1208 -5.50 -65.60 -6.41
CA ASP A 1208 -5.17 -65.31 -5.00
C ASP A 1208 -6.41 -64.94 -4.15
N TYR A 1209 -7.53 -64.57 -4.77
CA TYR A 1209 -8.78 -64.20 -4.10
C TYR A 1209 -9.89 -65.27 -4.19
N LEU A 1210 -9.60 -66.44 -4.76
CA LEU A 1210 -10.58 -67.52 -4.96
C LEU A 1210 -10.14 -68.76 -4.19
N ASP A 1211 -11.10 -69.58 -3.72
CA ASP A 1211 -10.79 -70.81 -2.98
C ASP A 1211 -10.18 -71.88 -3.91
N GLU A 1212 -9.25 -72.69 -3.38
CA GLU A 1212 -8.56 -73.74 -4.15
C GLU A 1212 -9.53 -74.74 -4.80
N ASP A 1213 -10.69 -74.98 -4.18
CA ASP A 1213 -11.73 -75.89 -4.69
C ASP A 1213 -12.47 -75.34 -5.93
N GLU A 1214 -12.32 -74.06 -6.26
CA GLU A 1214 -12.98 -73.43 -7.41
C GLU A 1214 -12.12 -73.43 -8.67
N MET A 1215 -10.84 -73.79 -8.54
CA MET A 1215 -9.83 -73.57 -9.56
C MET A 1215 -8.95 -74.80 -9.80
N THR A 1216 -8.60 -75.00 -11.06
CA THR A 1216 -7.61 -75.99 -11.46
C THR A 1216 -6.39 -75.30 -12.04
N LYS A 1217 -5.21 -75.54 -11.44
CA LYS A 1217 -3.95 -74.94 -11.90
C LYS A 1217 -3.62 -75.46 -13.30
N GLN A 1218 -3.38 -74.55 -14.24
CA GLN A 1218 -2.97 -74.86 -15.61
C GLN A 1218 -1.46 -74.66 -15.78
N SER A 1219 -0.90 -75.16 -16.88
CA SER A 1219 0.52 -74.94 -17.21
C SER A 1219 0.82 -73.43 -17.42
N PRO A 1220 2.02 -72.94 -17.07
CA PRO A 1220 2.43 -71.56 -17.33
C PRO A 1220 2.31 -71.22 -18.82
N LEU A 1221 1.68 -70.08 -19.15
CA LEU A 1221 1.46 -69.64 -20.52
C LEU A 1221 2.47 -68.56 -20.92
N THR A 1222 3.15 -68.75 -22.05
CA THR A 1222 3.92 -67.70 -22.74
C THR A 1222 2.99 -66.93 -23.67
N LEU A 1223 2.51 -65.78 -23.21
CA LEU A 1223 1.57 -64.97 -23.97
C LEU A 1223 2.33 -64.06 -24.95
N LYS A 1224 1.88 -63.99 -26.20
CA LYS A 1224 2.54 -63.20 -27.25
C LYS A 1224 2.56 -61.70 -26.88
N GLY A 1225 3.75 -61.13 -26.75
CA GLY A 1225 3.96 -59.69 -26.46
C GLY A 1225 3.94 -59.33 -24.97
N ILE A 1226 4.01 -60.31 -24.07
CA ILE A 1226 4.21 -60.14 -22.62
C ILE A 1226 5.53 -60.86 -22.28
N ASP A 1227 6.49 -60.14 -21.69
CA ASP A 1227 7.84 -60.66 -21.42
C ASP A 1227 7.90 -61.69 -20.27
N GLU A 1228 6.81 -61.82 -19.51
CA GLU A 1228 6.68 -62.70 -18.34
C GLU A 1228 5.75 -63.89 -18.60
N THR A 1229 6.12 -65.08 -18.11
CA THR A 1229 5.22 -66.24 -18.06
C THR A 1229 4.07 -65.99 -17.08
N VAL A 1230 2.84 -65.98 -17.58
CA VAL A 1230 1.64 -65.80 -16.75
C VAL A 1230 1.17 -67.17 -16.25
N LEU A 1231 1.10 -67.33 -14.93
CA LEU A 1231 0.43 -68.48 -14.30
C LEU A 1231 -1.09 -68.30 -14.42
N SER A 1232 -1.75 -69.29 -15.03
CA SER A 1232 -3.19 -69.28 -15.28
C SER A 1232 -3.90 -70.41 -14.54
N PHE A 1233 -5.15 -70.16 -14.17
CA PHE A 1233 -6.02 -71.10 -13.46
C PHE A 1233 -7.36 -71.17 -14.18
N ALA A 1234 -7.91 -72.37 -14.36
CA ALA A 1234 -9.24 -72.55 -14.94
C ALA A 1234 -10.28 -72.62 -13.82
N VAL A 1235 -11.30 -71.76 -13.89
CA VAL A 1235 -12.40 -71.66 -12.91
C VAL A 1235 -13.57 -72.51 -13.39
N ASN A 1236 -14.20 -73.24 -12.48
CA ASN A 1236 -15.39 -74.04 -12.81
C ASN A 1236 -16.59 -73.13 -13.17
N PRO A 1237 -17.17 -73.25 -14.38
CA PRO A 1237 -18.32 -72.45 -14.80
C PRO A 1237 -19.65 -72.88 -14.14
N GLN A 1238 -19.77 -74.11 -13.64
CA GLN A 1238 -21.05 -74.69 -13.17
C GLN A 1238 -21.28 -74.63 -11.65
N LYS A 1239 -20.35 -74.06 -10.87
CA LYS A 1239 -20.54 -73.89 -9.42
C LYS A 1239 -21.41 -72.65 -9.19
N SER A 1240 -22.67 -72.85 -8.83
CA SER A 1240 -23.61 -71.77 -8.49
C SER A 1240 -23.07 -70.94 -7.32
N PRO A 1241 -23.19 -69.60 -7.36
CA PRO A 1241 -22.77 -68.75 -6.25
C PRO A 1241 -23.58 -69.13 -5.01
N GLU A 1242 -22.92 -69.56 -3.93
CA GLU A 1242 -23.58 -69.59 -2.63
C GLU A 1242 -24.00 -68.16 -2.26
N ALA A 1243 -25.24 -68.02 -1.80
CA ALA A 1243 -25.98 -66.76 -1.63
C ALA A 1243 -25.36 -65.80 -0.61
#